data_AF-A0A954NIK0-F1
#
_entry.id   AF-A0A954NIK0-F1
#
_cell.length_a   1.000
_cell.length_b   1.000
_cell.length_c   1.000
_cell.angle_alpha   90.00
_cell.angle_beta   90.00
_cell.angle_gamma   90.00
#
_symmetry.space_group_name_H-M   'P 1'
#
loop_
_entity.id
_entity.type
_entity.pdbx_description
1 polymer ?
#
loop_
_entity_poly.entity_id
_entity_poly.type
_entity_poly.pdbx_seq_one_letter_code
_entity_poly.pdbx_strand_id
1 'polypeptide(L)'
;MTKYCPQCDRKFDNDQYRFCIDDGTELIVIATPDTPSFGDTNSAEPPIIIDGGRWIRRPGEFAVRIEAEELRALFDRVVVVEEGMAGLLFQNGKMIGTLTAGQHAVESVFDRIKNLVIKTPVSVVLIDNSIVGIPVSLPNLKSSDDQHVSGAIQVLIELSAPVTFCTDVMKNEKVFRIDDLASRLRPWVKEAVEPIVWSLSASEFATQPELRERIELDLLQGLPERLARLGLSIRGVDHVQFHCAAQAQIQEKRSELSRQEALEEINQAYQQLRHRLSTENARMEMRKLKGQAEMSQFVKRLEHEVFRRDLLRQHEREELTRQLLERREDHDGQRAHALATLELTRQAELSRLKHQFQVEDIRADHEARVLSLQSEGELNSLAGQQQRDELEQELTADLQRADLAFQMRQKHNRETFDWALYTRKANEELNLALAAQQQQQELANAQAGIELYAQYKTAKQTIEHKDRLLEADLQAAQEQARHQHEMDRARTFNELTPEALIAMSPENQAALLADLRKTETLKDMDEGQIMALFAKDSPEIAKALGEKFSAAGVARSQQQAQEMYERMLADKDAMLAMFQSMHRETMKSQQELAQFGMQTQRDTAVSTAQASGPAPIVFPPTTVAPHFPDHVATGPASAFCPECQLTSPMNSKFCLGCGKPFAS
;
A
#
# COMPACT_ATOMS: atom_id res chain seq x y z
N MET A 1 35.71 -26.89 -22.14
CA MET A 1 35.16 -25.56 -22.46
C MET A 1 34.45 -25.68 -23.80
N THR A 2 33.17 -25.34 -23.89
CA THR A 2 32.45 -25.41 -25.17
C THR A 2 32.80 -24.19 -26.02
N LYS A 3 33.30 -24.42 -27.24
CA LYS A 3 33.60 -23.34 -28.19
C LYS A 3 32.46 -23.18 -29.18
N TYR A 4 32.22 -21.96 -29.61
CA TYR A 4 31.11 -21.62 -30.52
C TYR A 4 31.65 -20.84 -31.72
N CYS A 5 31.08 -21.10 -32.91
CA CYS A 5 31.34 -20.30 -34.10
C CYS A 5 30.35 -19.13 -34.21
N PRO A 6 30.83 -17.87 -34.24
CA PRO A 6 29.97 -16.68 -34.33
C PRO A 6 29.17 -16.55 -35.63
N GLN A 7 29.57 -17.25 -36.69
CA GLN A 7 28.93 -17.16 -38.01
C GLN A 7 27.82 -18.20 -38.21
N CYS A 8 28.03 -19.45 -37.78
CA CYS A 8 27.10 -20.56 -38.07
C CYS A 8 26.41 -21.17 -36.84
N ASP A 9 26.71 -20.69 -35.63
CA ASP A 9 26.04 -21.10 -34.37
C ASP A 9 26.23 -22.57 -33.96
N ARG A 10 27.17 -23.28 -34.60
CA ARG A 10 27.54 -24.65 -34.22
C ARG A 10 28.39 -24.66 -32.94
N LYS A 11 28.01 -25.53 -32.01
CA LYS A 11 28.78 -25.84 -30.79
C LYS A 11 29.79 -26.94 -31.08
N PHE A 12 31.01 -26.74 -30.59
CA PHE A 12 32.09 -27.71 -30.67
C PHE A 12 32.49 -28.12 -29.25
N ASP A 13 32.25 -29.39 -28.92
CA ASP A 13 32.47 -29.95 -27.58
C ASP A 13 33.94 -30.35 -27.32
N ASN A 14 34.82 -30.17 -28.31
CA ASN A 14 36.19 -30.68 -28.26
C ASN A 14 37.21 -29.55 -28.44
N ASP A 15 38.18 -29.46 -27.52
CA ASP A 15 39.17 -28.36 -27.48
C ASP A 15 40.19 -28.39 -28.63
N GLN A 16 40.19 -29.43 -29.46
CA GLN A 16 41.13 -29.63 -30.57
C GLN A 16 40.92 -28.66 -31.75
N TYR A 17 39.73 -28.09 -31.90
CA TYR A 17 39.45 -27.16 -33.00
C TYR A 17 39.68 -25.71 -32.54
N ARG A 18 40.51 -24.99 -33.29
CA ARG A 18 40.73 -23.54 -33.13
C ARG A 18 39.88 -22.72 -34.09
N PHE A 19 39.53 -23.29 -35.23
CA PHE A 19 38.71 -22.67 -36.28
C PHE A 19 37.53 -23.59 -36.61
N CYS A 20 36.41 -22.99 -36.99
CA CYS A 20 35.23 -23.72 -37.44
C CYS A 20 35.52 -24.45 -38.76
N ILE A 21 35.07 -25.70 -38.87
CA ILE A 21 35.31 -26.56 -40.04
C ILE A 21 34.54 -26.07 -41.26
N ASP A 22 33.40 -25.41 -41.07
CA ASP A 22 32.48 -25.04 -42.15
C ASP A 22 32.78 -23.66 -42.75
N ASP A 23 33.20 -22.69 -41.93
CA ASP A 23 33.38 -21.28 -42.35
C ASP A 23 34.79 -20.71 -42.06
N GLY A 24 35.66 -21.47 -41.38
CA GLY A 24 37.05 -21.07 -41.11
C GLY A 24 37.22 -19.99 -40.05
N THR A 25 36.14 -19.54 -39.40
CA THR A 25 36.18 -18.47 -38.38
C THR A 25 36.81 -18.98 -37.07
N GLU A 26 37.57 -18.13 -36.36
CA GLU A 26 38.21 -18.52 -35.09
C GLU A 26 37.13 -18.75 -34.01
N LEU A 27 37.20 -19.92 -33.36
CA LEU A 27 36.20 -20.33 -32.39
C LEU A 27 36.43 -19.60 -31.06
N ILE A 28 35.39 -18.94 -30.57
CA ILE A 28 35.49 -18.13 -29.34
C ILE A 28 35.21 -19.03 -28.14
N VAL A 29 36.10 -18.98 -27.15
CA VAL A 29 35.93 -19.64 -25.85
C VAL A 29 35.12 -18.70 -24.97
N ILE A 30 33.87 -19.06 -24.68
CA ILE A 30 33.09 -18.36 -23.68
C ILE A 30 33.36 -19.06 -22.35
N ALA A 31 34.06 -18.38 -21.43
CA ALA A 31 34.04 -18.76 -20.03
C ALA A 31 32.62 -18.50 -19.53
N THR A 32 31.83 -19.55 -19.35
CA THR A 32 30.51 -19.42 -18.75
C THR A 32 30.69 -18.90 -17.32
N PRO A 33 30.20 -17.69 -16.96
CA PRO A 33 29.92 -17.44 -15.56
C PRO A 33 28.91 -18.49 -15.11
N ASP A 34 29.11 -19.12 -13.96
CA ASP A 34 28.25 -20.17 -13.40
C ASP A 34 26.78 -19.71 -13.38
N THR A 35 26.08 -19.99 -14.47
CA THR A 35 24.65 -19.91 -14.63
C THR A 35 24.27 -21.30 -15.09
N PRO A 36 23.51 -22.07 -14.31
CA PRO A 36 23.17 -23.43 -14.67
C PRO A 36 22.32 -23.38 -15.94
N SER A 37 22.91 -23.82 -17.05
CA SER A 37 22.20 -24.10 -18.27
C SER A 37 21.24 -25.26 -18.02
N PHE A 38 19.97 -24.96 -17.81
CA PHE A 38 18.89 -25.93 -17.92
C PHE A 38 18.68 -26.25 -19.40
N GLY A 39 19.48 -27.20 -19.89
CA GLY A 39 19.19 -27.95 -21.11
C GLY A 39 18.64 -29.32 -20.71
N ASP A 40 17.41 -29.58 -21.15
CA ASP A 40 16.81 -30.88 -21.40
C ASP A 40 17.09 -31.99 -20.38
N THR A 41 16.41 -31.90 -19.25
CA THR A 41 15.99 -33.09 -18.51
C THR A 41 14.53 -32.93 -18.18
N ASN A 42 13.77 -34.03 -18.28
CA ASN A 42 12.47 -34.21 -17.63
C ASN A 42 12.64 -34.08 -16.09
N SER A 43 12.96 -32.88 -15.63
CA SER A 43 13.10 -32.57 -14.21
C SER A 43 11.70 -32.38 -13.67
N ALA A 44 11.26 -33.36 -12.89
CA ALA A 44 10.10 -33.26 -12.01
C ALA A 44 10.11 -31.86 -11.36
N GLU A 45 9.05 -31.10 -11.61
CA GLU A 45 8.86 -29.78 -11.04
C GLU A 45 9.11 -29.85 -9.53
N PRO A 46 9.93 -28.95 -8.95
CA PRO A 46 10.12 -28.94 -7.51
C PRO A 46 8.76 -28.69 -6.85
N PRO A 47 8.36 -29.52 -5.87
CA PRO A 47 7.03 -29.43 -5.27
C PRO A 47 6.77 -28.01 -4.77
N ILE A 48 5.53 -27.56 -4.93
CA ILE A 48 5.04 -26.30 -4.39
C ILE A 48 5.38 -26.28 -2.90
N ILE A 49 6.21 -25.31 -2.44
CA ILE A 49 6.52 -25.20 -1.01
C ILE A 49 5.33 -24.55 -0.34
N ILE A 50 4.66 -25.34 0.49
CA ILE A 50 3.55 -24.90 1.32
C ILE A 50 4.05 -25.03 2.76
N ASP A 51 4.54 -23.92 3.32
CA ASP A 51 5.06 -23.91 4.68
C ASP A 51 3.90 -23.64 5.65
N GLY A 52 3.57 -24.61 6.50
CA GLY A 52 2.49 -24.46 7.48
C GLY A 52 1.07 -24.30 6.92
N GLY A 53 0.81 -24.65 5.65
CA GLY A 53 -0.48 -24.36 4.98
C GLY A 53 -0.58 -22.95 4.39
N ARG A 54 0.47 -22.14 4.58
CA ARG A 54 0.62 -20.84 3.95
C ARG A 54 1.32 -21.02 2.62
N TRP A 55 0.73 -20.47 1.56
CA TRP A 55 1.47 -20.29 0.33
C TRP A 55 2.48 -19.17 0.55
N ILE A 56 3.76 -19.47 0.40
CA ILE A 56 4.83 -18.46 0.40
C ILE A 56 5.31 -18.34 -1.03
N ARG A 57 5.13 -17.15 -1.60
CA ARG A 57 5.59 -16.82 -2.95
C ARG A 57 7.09 -17.11 -3.05
N ARG A 58 7.50 -17.92 -4.05
CA ARG A 58 8.91 -17.98 -4.42
C ARG A 58 9.29 -16.75 -5.25
N PRO A 59 10.54 -16.26 -5.12
CA PRO A 59 11.03 -15.20 -6.01
C PRO A 59 10.85 -15.64 -7.47
N GLY A 60 10.13 -14.85 -8.26
CA GLY A 60 9.87 -15.15 -9.67
C GLY A 60 8.54 -15.83 -9.99
N GLU A 61 7.76 -16.28 -9.01
CA GLU A 61 6.40 -16.79 -9.23
C GLU A 61 5.39 -15.63 -9.30
N PHE A 62 4.49 -15.67 -10.30
CA PHE A 62 3.43 -14.68 -10.49
C PHE A 62 2.04 -15.24 -10.14
N ALA A 63 1.77 -16.49 -10.56
CA ALA A 63 0.52 -17.18 -10.24
C ALA A 63 0.74 -18.68 -10.05
N VAL A 64 -0.04 -19.29 -9.15
CA VAL A 64 0.01 -20.73 -8.86
C VAL A 64 -1.40 -21.30 -8.82
N ARG A 65 -1.61 -22.41 -9.52
CA ARG A 65 -2.83 -23.21 -9.48
C ARG A 65 -2.60 -24.44 -8.62
N ILE A 66 -3.45 -24.59 -7.60
CA ILE A 66 -3.47 -25.72 -6.68
C ILE A 66 -4.71 -26.56 -6.99
N GLU A 67 -4.50 -27.83 -7.30
CA GLU A 67 -5.58 -28.77 -7.64
C GLU A 67 -6.23 -29.38 -6.38
N ALA A 68 -7.47 -29.87 -6.50
CA ALA A 68 -8.20 -30.49 -5.40
C ALA A 68 -7.46 -31.67 -4.74
N GLU A 69 -6.65 -32.42 -5.49
CA GLU A 69 -5.87 -33.54 -4.97
C GLU A 69 -4.73 -33.08 -4.06
N GLU A 70 -4.08 -31.97 -4.43
CA GLU A 70 -3.03 -31.32 -3.64
C GLU A 70 -3.64 -30.62 -2.43
N LEU A 71 -4.78 -29.94 -2.61
CA LEU A 71 -5.59 -29.43 -1.49
C LEU A 71 -5.97 -30.56 -0.53
N ARG A 72 -6.28 -31.76 -1.06
CA ARG A 72 -6.58 -32.98 -0.30
C ARG A 72 -5.45 -33.53 0.53
N ALA A 73 -4.23 -33.50 0.00
CA ALA A 73 -3.05 -33.87 0.76
C ALA A 73 -2.73 -32.89 1.91
N LEU A 74 -3.28 -31.66 1.87
CA LEU A 74 -3.04 -30.59 2.84
C LEU A 74 -4.09 -30.51 3.96
N PHE A 75 -4.98 -31.51 4.09
CA PHE A 75 -6.28 -31.46 4.80
C PHE A 75 -6.31 -31.10 6.30
N ASP A 76 -5.17 -30.91 6.95
CA ASP A 76 -5.14 -30.35 8.31
C ASP A 76 -5.07 -28.81 8.33
N ARG A 77 -4.97 -28.13 7.18
CA ARG A 77 -4.49 -26.73 7.16
C ARG A 77 -5.29 -25.79 6.26
N VAL A 78 -5.51 -24.61 6.85
CA VAL A 78 -6.17 -23.41 6.32
C VAL A 78 -5.43 -22.88 5.08
N VAL A 79 -6.17 -22.45 4.05
CA VAL A 79 -5.59 -21.68 2.93
C VAL A 79 -5.50 -20.21 3.36
N VAL A 80 -4.30 -19.67 3.39
CA VAL A 80 -4.06 -18.26 3.75
C VAL A 80 -3.82 -17.46 2.48
N VAL A 81 -4.71 -16.51 2.18
CA VAL A 81 -4.55 -15.52 1.10
C VAL A 81 -3.99 -14.25 1.74
N GLU A 82 -2.80 -13.81 1.34
CA GLU A 82 -2.20 -12.59 1.89
C GLU A 82 -2.82 -11.33 1.29
N GLU A 83 -2.65 -10.21 1.98
CA GLU A 83 -3.01 -8.90 1.45
C GLU A 83 -2.17 -8.59 0.21
N GLY A 84 -2.82 -8.20 -0.88
CA GLY A 84 -2.17 -8.01 -2.19
C GLY A 84 -2.23 -9.24 -3.10
N MET A 85 -2.76 -10.38 -2.65
CA MET A 85 -3.05 -11.53 -3.50
C MET A 85 -4.56 -11.65 -3.78
N ALA A 86 -4.90 -12.17 -4.95
CA ALA A 86 -6.25 -12.57 -5.31
C ALA A 86 -6.32 -14.10 -5.41
N GLY A 87 -7.19 -14.73 -4.61
CA GLY A 87 -7.51 -16.13 -4.78
C GLY A 87 -8.75 -16.29 -5.66
N LEU A 88 -8.69 -17.15 -6.66
CA LEU A 88 -9.82 -17.48 -7.53
C LEU A 88 -10.14 -18.97 -7.41
N LEU A 89 -11.42 -19.29 -7.27
CA LEU A 89 -11.90 -20.67 -7.24
C LEU A 89 -12.50 -21.07 -8.58
N PHE A 90 -12.01 -22.17 -9.15
CA PHE A 90 -12.49 -22.75 -10.39
C PHE A 90 -13.04 -24.16 -10.18
N GLN A 91 -14.11 -24.50 -10.88
CA GLN A 91 -14.63 -25.87 -11.00
C GLN A 91 -14.88 -26.16 -12.48
N ASN A 92 -14.32 -27.26 -12.98
CA ASN A 92 -14.38 -27.61 -14.41
C ASN A 92 -14.00 -26.44 -15.34
N GLY A 93 -13.00 -25.64 -14.95
CA GLY A 93 -12.54 -24.49 -15.74
C GLY A 93 -13.46 -23.26 -15.70
N LYS A 94 -14.58 -23.29 -14.98
CA LYS A 94 -15.45 -22.13 -14.76
C LYS A 94 -15.16 -21.51 -13.39
N MET A 95 -15.00 -20.18 -13.36
CA MET A 95 -14.83 -19.45 -12.10
C MET A 95 -16.15 -19.46 -11.32
N ILE A 96 -16.07 -19.85 -10.04
CA ILE A 96 -17.21 -19.90 -9.14
C ILE A 96 -17.23 -18.73 -8.17
N GLY A 97 -16.06 -18.34 -7.65
CA GLY A 97 -15.96 -17.30 -6.66
C GLY A 97 -14.53 -16.80 -6.47
N THR A 98 -14.42 -15.69 -5.77
CA THR A 98 -13.17 -15.05 -5.37
C THR A 98 -12.95 -15.24 -3.87
N LEU A 99 -11.71 -15.53 -3.48
CA LEU A 99 -11.26 -15.60 -2.10
C LEU A 99 -10.61 -14.26 -1.75
N THR A 100 -11.17 -13.57 -0.77
CA THR A 100 -10.60 -12.33 -0.23
C THR A 100 -9.33 -12.62 0.57
N ALA A 101 -8.53 -11.60 0.85
CA ALA A 101 -7.43 -11.73 1.80
C ALA A 101 -7.94 -12.28 3.15
N GLY A 102 -7.15 -13.15 3.78
CA GLY A 102 -7.46 -13.80 5.04
C GLY A 102 -7.29 -15.33 5.03
N GLN A 103 -7.59 -15.91 6.17
CA GLN A 103 -7.55 -17.35 6.42
C GLN A 103 -8.88 -17.98 6.05
N HIS A 104 -8.89 -18.91 5.09
CA HIS A 104 -10.08 -19.64 4.69
C HIS A 104 -9.89 -21.13 4.97
N ALA A 105 -10.75 -21.68 5.83
CA ALA A 105 -10.83 -23.11 6.03
C ALA A 105 -11.32 -23.77 4.75
N VAL A 106 -10.65 -24.83 4.31
CA VAL A 106 -10.96 -25.53 3.06
C VAL A 106 -12.43 -25.98 3.05
N GLU A 107 -12.95 -26.45 4.18
CA GLU A 107 -14.36 -26.81 4.36
C GLU A 107 -15.29 -25.61 4.16
N SER A 108 -14.97 -24.43 4.73
CA SER A 108 -15.81 -23.24 4.56
C SER A 108 -15.74 -22.64 3.15
N VAL A 109 -14.62 -22.83 2.44
CA VAL A 109 -14.49 -22.49 1.02
C VAL A 109 -15.43 -23.34 0.17
N PHE A 110 -15.53 -24.63 0.46
CA PHE A 110 -16.47 -25.52 -0.22
C PHE A 110 -17.92 -25.30 0.25
N ASP A 111 -18.18 -25.03 1.53
CA ASP A 111 -19.53 -24.84 2.07
C ASP A 111 -20.15 -23.48 1.71
N ARG A 112 -19.33 -22.42 1.52
CA ARG A 112 -19.82 -21.10 1.07
C ARG A 112 -20.48 -21.14 -0.30
N ILE A 113 -20.21 -22.18 -1.10
CA ILE A 113 -20.79 -22.33 -2.43
C ILE A 113 -21.77 -23.51 -2.39
N LYS A 114 -23.03 -23.19 -2.05
CA LYS A 114 -24.16 -24.14 -1.93
C LYS A 114 -24.45 -25.02 -3.17
N ASN A 115 -23.76 -24.80 -4.30
CA ASN A 115 -23.97 -25.48 -5.58
C ASN A 115 -22.77 -26.34 -6.06
N LEU A 116 -21.76 -26.57 -5.23
CA LEU A 116 -20.64 -27.43 -5.60
C LEU A 116 -21.09 -28.89 -5.71
N VAL A 117 -21.17 -29.39 -6.94
CA VAL A 117 -21.31 -30.83 -7.18
C VAL A 117 -19.99 -31.51 -6.77
N ILE A 118 -20.00 -32.20 -5.62
CA ILE A 118 -18.83 -32.79 -4.92
C ILE A 118 -17.97 -33.74 -5.81
N LYS A 119 -18.45 -34.15 -6.98
CA LYS A 119 -17.76 -35.07 -7.90
C LYS A 119 -16.83 -34.41 -8.91
N THR A 120 -16.84 -33.09 -9.07
CA THR A 120 -16.05 -32.40 -10.11
C THR A 120 -14.77 -31.79 -9.55
N PRO A 121 -13.65 -31.83 -10.30
CA PRO A 121 -12.38 -31.29 -9.84
C PRO A 121 -12.49 -29.78 -9.60
N VAL A 122 -12.05 -29.36 -8.42
CA VAL A 122 -11.95 -27.96 -8.01
C VAL A 122 -10.48 -27.57 -8.00
N SER A 123 -10.16 -26.35 -8.41
CA SER A 123 -8.81 -25.81 -8.34
C SER A 123 -8.86 -24.38 -7.80
N VAL A 124 -7.92 -24.04 -6.93
CA VAL A 124 -7.71 -22.67 -6.43
C VAL A 124 -6.52 -22.09 -7.17
N VAL A 125 -6.68 -20.90 -7.75
CA VAL A 125 -5.58 -20.15 -8.35
C VAL A 125 -5.28 -18.95 -7.47
N LEU A 126 -4.03 -18.84 -7.01
CA LEU A 126 -3.52 -17.69 -6.26
C LEU A 126 -2.71 -16.83 -7.22
N ILE A 127 -3.03 -15.55 -7.28
CA ILE A 127 -2.39 -14.59 -8.19
C ILE A 127 -1.95 -13.37 -7.40
N ASP A 128 -0.77 -12.85 -7.69
CA ASP A 128 -0.32 -11.57 -7.18
C ASP A 128 -1.12 -10.43 -7.83
N ASN A 129 -1.81 -9.63 -7.02
CA ASN A 129 -2.58 -8.46 -7.44
C ASN A 129 -1.81 -7.14 -7.22
N SER A 130 -0.53 -7.21 -6.84
CA SER A 130 0.33 -6.04 -6.72
C SER A 130 0.88 -5.57 -8.07
N ILE A 131 1.48 -4.37 -8.08
CA ILE A 131 2.20 -3.86 -9.25
C ILE A 131 3.53 -4.61 -9.33
N VAL A 132 3.71 -5.42 -10.37
CA VAL A 132 4.91 -6.23 -10.58
C VAL A 132 5.75 -5.63 -11.71
N GLY A 133 7.04 -5.42 -11.43
CA GLY A 133 8.01 -5.02 -12.45
C GLY A 133 8.53 -6.24 -13.20
N ILE A 134 8.32 -6.27 -14.51
CA ILE A 134 8.70 -7.38 -15.38
C ILE A 134 9.94 -6.98 -16.19
N PRO A 135 11.09 -7.63 -15.96
CA PRO A 135 12.30 -7.35 -16.72
C PRO A 135 12.20 -7.99 -18.12
N VAL A 136 12.10 -7.16 -19.15
CA VAL A 136 12.09 -7.56 -20.55
C VAL A 136 13.44 -7.24 -21.17
N SER A 137 14.18 -8.29 -21.53
CA SER A 137 15.40 -8.16 -22.32
C SER A 137 15.08 -8.18 -23.82
N LEU A 138 15.61 -7.20 -24.54
CA LEU A 138 15.51 -7.01 -25.98
C LEU A 138 16.90 -7.15 -26.61
N PRO A 139 17.33 -8.39 -26.95
CA PRO A 139 18.59 -8.59 -27.65
C PRO A 139 18.48 -8.18 -29.12
N ASN A 140 19.62 -7.78 -29.71
CA ASN A 140 19.80 -7.59 -31.15
C ASN A 140 18.87 -6.53 -31.78
N LEU A 141 18.63 -5.41 -31.11
CA LEU A 141 18.02 -4.24 -31.75
C LEU A 141 19.06 -3.57 -32.67
N LYS A 142 18.62 -3.05 -33.81
CA LYS A 142 19.50 -2.31 -34.73
C LYS A 142 19.30 -0.81 -34.57
N SER A 143 20.39 -0.08 -34.34
CA SER A 143 20.38 1.39 -34.37
C SER A 143 20.38 1.94 -35.80
N SER A 144 20.25 3.26 -35.95
CA SER A 144 20.37 3.94 -37.26
C SER A 144 21.70 3.64 -37.97
N ASP A 145 22.75 3.41 -37.18
CA ASP A 145 24.13 3.22 -37.66
C ASP A 145 24.47 1.74 -37.88
N ASP A 146 23.46 0.87 -37.95
CA ASP A 146 23.58 -0.59 -38.07
C ASP A 146 24.38 -1.24 -36.92
N GLN A 147 24.43 -0.61 -35.75
CA GLN A 147 25.02 -1.22 -34.55
C GLN A 147 23.99 -2.05 -33.79
N HIS A 148 24.42 -3.19 -33.27
CA HIS A 148 23.60 -4.02 -32.40
C HIS A 148 23.54 -3.44 -30.98
N VAL A 149 22.32 -3.17 -30.52
CA VAL A 149 22.00 -2.64 -29.19
C VAL A 149 21.17 -3.68 -28.45
N SER A 150 21.52 -3.91 -27.18
CA SER A 150 20.72 -4.74 -26.27
C SER A 150 19.97 -3.85 -25.28
N GLY A 151 18.65 -3.93 -25.28
CA GLY A 151 17.80 -3.20 -24.33
C GLY A 151 17.41 -4.06 -23.13
N ALA A 152 17.38 -3.46 -21.94
CA ALA A 152 16.77 -4.00 -20.74
C ALA A 152 15.70 -3.01 -20.26
N ILE A 153 14.45 -3.43 -20.27
CA ILE A 153 13.29 -2.60 -19.96
C ILE A 153 12.50 -3.26 -18.84
N GLN A 154 12.21 -2.54 -17.76
CA GLN A 154 11.36 -3.01 -16.67
C GLN A 154 9.96 -2.39 -16.79
N VAL A 155 9.00 -3.21 -17.21
CA VAL A 155 7.61 -2.78 -17.41
C VAL A 155 6.81 -3.05 -16.13
N LEU A 156 6.12 -2.03 -15.62
CA LEU A 156 5.25 -2.16 -14.45
C LEU A 156 3.85 -2.58 -14.89
N ILE A 157 3.42 -3.76 -14.46
CA ILE A 157 2.13 -4.34 -14.81
C ILE A 157 1.30 -4.59 -13.56
N GLU A 158 0.00 -4.36 -13.68
CA GLU A 158 -1.00 -4.68 -12.67
C GLU A 158 -2.03 -5.66 -13.24
N LEU A 159 -2.58 -6.50 -12.37
CA LEU A 159 -3.65 -7.43 -12.73
C LEU A 159 -4.99 -6.70 -12.74
N SER A 160 -5.62 -6.59 -13.92
CA SER A 160 -6.90 -5.89 -14.07
C SER A 160 -8.10 -6.83 -14.14
N ALA A 161 -7.97 -7.95 -14.86
CA ALA A 161 -9.02 -8.96 -15.01
C ALA A 161 -8.48 -10.35 -14.67
N PRO A 162 -8.50 -10.75 -13.38
CA PRO A 162 -7.85 -11.97 -12.90
C PRO A 162 -8.46 -13.25 -13.50
N VAL A 163 -9.75 -13.21 -13.84
CA VAL A 163 -10.46 -14.33 -14.47
C VAL A 163 -9.93 -14.60 -15.87
N THR A 164 -9.84 -13.57 -16.71
CA THR A 164 -9.33 -13.64 -18.09
C THR A 164 -7.88 -14.13 -18.11
N PHE A 165 -7.07 -13.63 -17.17
CA PHE A 165 -5.69 -14.10 -17.02
C PHE A 165 -5.61 -15.61 -16.78
N CYS A 166 -6.43 -16.14 -15.87
CA CYS A 166 -6.42 -17.57 -15.57
C CYS A 166 -6.92 -18.45 -16.71
N THR A 167 -7.98 -18.02 -17.41
CA THR A 167 -8.57 -18.82 -18.50
C THR A 167 -7.69 -18.81 -19.74
N ASP A 168 -7.12 -17.66 -20.09
CA ASP A 168 -6.50 -17.46 -21.39
C ASP A 168 -4.97 -17.60 -21.32
N VAL A 169 -4.36 -17.19 -20.21
CA VAL A 169 -2.89 -17.17 -20.03
C VAL A 169 -2.38 -18.43 -19.37
N MET A 170 -2.88 -18.76 -18.17
CA MET A 170 -2.42 -19.92 -17.40
C MET A 170 -2.91 -21.24 -17.98
N LYS A 171 -4.11 -21.29 -18.58
CA LYS A 171 -4.72 -22.50 -19.16
C LYS A 171 -4.66 -23.72 -18.23
N ASN A 172 -3.69 -24.62 -18.39
CA ASN A 172 -3.47 -25.83 -17.58
C ASN A 172 -2.11 -25.85 -16.85
N GLU A 173 -1.34 -24.77 -16.90
CA GLU A 173 -0.06 -24.67 -16.20
C GLU A 173 -0.31 -24.54 -14.69
N LYS A 174 0.45 -25.31 -13.89
CA LYS A 174 0.37 -25.29 -12.42
C LYS A 174 1.04 -24.05 -11.85
N VAL A 175 2.14 -23.61 -12.43
CA VAL A 175 2.90 -22.43 -11.99
C VAL A 175 3.17 -21.54 -13.18
N PHE A 176 2.91 -20.24 -13.03
CA PHE A 176 3.20 -19.23 -14.03
C PHE A 176 4.25 -18.26 -13.49
N ARG A 177 5.40 -18.18 -14.16
CA ARG A 177 6.53 -17.37 -13.71
C ARG A 177 6.56 -16.01 -14.38
N ILE A 178 7.26 -15.07 -13.75
CA ILE A 178 7.53 -13.74 -14.32
C ILE A 178 8.31 -13.86 -15.63
N ASP A 179 9.19 -14.85 -15.75
CA ASP A 179 9.97 -15.11 -16.98
C ASP A 179 9.10 -15.53 -18.17
N ASP A 180 8.04 -16.30 -17.91
CA ASP A 180 7.07 -16.71 -18.92
C ASP A 180 6.28 -15.50 -19.42
N LEU A 181 5.91 -14.62 -18.49
CA LEU A 181 5.25 -13.35 -18.81
C LEU A 181 6.19 -12.42 -19.59
N ALA A 182 7.45 -12.29 -19.17
CA ALA A 182 8.47 -11.50 -19.87
C ALA A 182 8.68 -12.00 -21.30
N SER A 183 8.70 -13.32 -21.50
CA SER A 183 8.84 -13.95 -22.82
C SER A 183 7.65 -13.67 -23.74
N ARG A 184 6.42 -13.64 -23.19
CA ARG A 184 5.21 -13.28 -23.94
C ARG A 184 5.14 -11.79 -24.27
N LEU A 185 5.64 -10.93 -23.40
CA LEU A 185 5.65 -9.48 -23.59
C LEU A 185 6.75 -9.01 -24.53
N ARG A 186 7.88 -9.71 -24.55
CA ARG A 186 9.06 -9.39 -25.38
C ARG A 186 8.72 -8.98 -26.82
N PRO A 187 7.96 -9.73 -27.62
CA PRO A 187 7.66 -9.33 -28.99
C PRO A 187 6.89 -8.01 -29.08
N TRP A 188 5.97 -7.75 -28.16
CA TRP A 188 5.17 -6.52 -28.17
C TRP A 188 5.98 -5.31 -27.74
N VAL A 189 6.82 -5.47 -26.71
CA VAL A 189 7.76 -4.43 -26.28
C VAL A 189 8.79 -4.17 -27.39
N LYS A 190 9.29 -5.22 -28.06
CA LYS A 190 10.19 -5.09 -29.20
C LYS A 190 9.56 -4.28 -30.32
N GLU A 191 8.35 -4.64 -30.74
CA GLU A 191 7.63 -3.95 -31.83
C GLU A 191 7.41 -2.46 -31.55
N ALA A 192 7.15 -2.08 -30.29
CA ALA A 192 6.99 -0.69 -29.88
C ALA A 192 8.33 0.08 -29.82
N VAL A 193 9.40 -0.57 -29.35
CA VAL A 193 10.70 0.07 -29.09
C VAL A 193 11.58 0.12 -30.34
N GLU A 194 11.48 -0.87 -31.23
CA GLU A 194 12.32 -1.03 -32.42
C GLU A 194 12.30 0.20 -33.37
N PRO A 195 11.15 0.84 -33.67
CA PRO A 195 11.12 2.06 -34.49
C PRO A 195 11.87 3.23 -33.85
N ILE A 196 11.78 3.38 -32.53
CA ILE A 196 12.46 4.44 -31.78
C ILE A 196 13.97 4.21 -31.82
N VAL A 197 14.39 2.97 -31.54
CA VAL A 197 15.82 2.59 -31.54
C VAL A 197 16.43 2.70 -32.94
N TRP A 198 15.67 2.38 -33.99
CA TRP A 198 16.14 2.53 -35.36
C TRP A 198 16.33 4.00 -35.77
N SER A 199 15.60 4.92 -35.14
CA SER A 199 15.72 6.37 -35.42
C SER A 199 16.93 7.04 -34.76
N LEU A 200 17.64 6.36 -33.86
CA LEU A 200 18.68 6.94 -33.00
C LEU A 200 20.05 6.32 -33.26
N SER A 201 21.08 7.17 -33.19
CA SER A 201 22.47 6.75 -33.31
C SER A 201 22.99 6.09 -32.03
N ALA A 202 24.00 5.22 -32.15
CA ALA A 202 24.54 4.50 -30.99
C ALA A 202 25.07 5.44 -29.88
N SER A 203 25.53 6.63 -30.25
CA SER A 203 26.02 7.68 -29.34
C SER A 203 24.90 8.45 -28.62
N GLU A 204 23.71 8.54 -29.21
CA GLU A 204 22.59 9.31 -28.65
C GLU A 204 21.92 8.60 -27.47
N PHE A 205 21.97 7.26 -27.42
CA PHE A 205 21.41 6.46 -26.32
C PHE A 205 22.00 6.82 -24.94
N ALA A 206 23.24 7.31 -24.88
CA ALA A 206 23.90 7.69 -23.64
C ALA A 206 23.60 9.13 -23.18
N THR A 207 23.08 9.97 -24.08
CA THR A 207 23.03 11.43 -23.89
C THR A 207 21.62 11.96 -23.69
N GLN A 208 20.58 11.24 -24.15
CA GLN A 208 19.20 11.72 -24.12
C GLN A 208 18.37 11.11 -22.98
N PRO A 209 18.06 11.87 -21.91
CA PRO A 209 17.11 11.42 -20.88
C PRO A 209 15.67 11.33 -21.42
N GLU A 210 15.34 12.10 -22.46
CA GLU A 210 14.03 12.12 -23.13
C GLU A 210 13.68 10.79 -23.81
N LEU A 211 14.68 9.94 -24.09
CA LEU A 211 14.46 8.63 -24.69
C LEU A 211 13.57 7.74 -23.82
N ARG A 212 13.75 7.81 -22.50
CA ARG A 212 12.93 7.06 -21.53
C ARG A 212 11.46 7.46 -21.64
N GLU A 213 11.19 8.76 -21.63
CA GLU A 213 9.82 9.30 -21.67
C GLU A 213 9.12 8.93 -22.99
N ARG A 214 9.84 9.00 -24.12
CA ARG A 214 9.31 8.58 -25.43
C ARG A 214 8.97 7.09 -25.47
N ILE A 215 9.87 6.24 -24.99
CA ILE A 215 9.64 4.79 -24.92
C ILE A 215 8.47 4.46 -23.99
N GLU A 216 8.39 5.13 -22.83
CA GLU A 216 7.28 4.95 -21.90
C GLU A 216 5.95 5.36 -22.54
N LEU A 217 5.90 6.51 -23.22
CA LEU A 217 4.70 6.98 -23.92
C LEU A 217 4.23 5.99 -24.99
N ASP A 218 5.15 5.51 -25.84
CA ASP A 218 4.82 4.58 -26.92
C ASP A 218 4.38 3.21 -26.38
N LEU A 219 4.99 2.73 -25.29
CA LEU A 219 4.56 1.52 -24.60
C LEU A 219 3.19 1.68 -23.94
N LEU A 220 2.93 2.82 -23.30
CA LEU A 220 1.63 3.14 -22.68
C LEU A 220 0.51 3.31 -23.72
N GLN A 221 0.83 3.70 -24.96
CA GLN A 221 -0.16 3.79 -26.04
C GLN A 221 -0.37 2.46 -26.76
N GLY A 222 0.70 1.68 -27.00
CA GLY A 222 0.64 0.47 -27.83
C GLY A 222 0.26 -0.81 -27.10
N LEU A 223 0.56 -0.93 -25.80
CA LEU A 223 0.33 -2.16 -25.03
C LEU A 223 -1.03 -2.34 -24.36
N PRO A 224 -1.82 -1.30 -23.98
CA PRO A 224 -3.03 -1.50 -23.19
C PRO A 224 -4.04 -2.45 -23.82
N GLU A 225 -4.31 -2.33 -25.13
CA GLU A 225 -5.27 -3.19 -25.81
C GLU A 225 -4.84 -4.66 -25.85
N ARG A 226 -3.53 -4.91 -25.98
CA ARG A 226 -2.96 -6.26 -26.02
C ARG A 226 -2.92 -6.88 -24.62
N LEU A 227 -2.55 -6.09 -23.61
CA LEU A 227 -2.52 -6.51 -22.21
C LEU A 227 -3.92 -6.76 -21.66
N ALA A 228 -4.91 -5.93 -22.03
CA ALA A 228 -6.29 -6.10 -21.61
C ALA A 228 -6.87 -7.46 -22.03
N ARG A 229 -6.45 -7.99 -23.19
CA ARG A 229 -6.82 -9.34 -23.64
C ARG A 229 -6.24 -10.45 -22.76
N LEU A 230 -5.11 -10.19 -22.09
CA LEU A 230 -4.53 -11.09 -21.10
C LEU A 230 -5.07 -10.84 -19.68
N GLY A 231 -5.94 -9.84 -19.49
CA GLY A 231 -6.39 -9.40 -18.18
C GLY A 231 -5.36 -8.61 -17.37
N LEU A 232 -4.38 -8.02 -18.05
CA LEU A 232 -3.32 -7.21 -17.46
C LEU A 232 -3.48 -5.74 -17.86
N SER A 233 -2.97 -4.83 -17.05
CA SER A 233 -2.86 -3.40 -17.37
C SER A 233 -1.44 -2.92 -17.15
N ILE A 234 -0.96 -2.03 -18.02
CA ILE A 234 0.33 -1.37 -17.84
C ILE A 234 0.16 -0.13 -16.97
N ARG A 235 1.03 0.03 -15.97
CA ARG A 235 1.06 1.23 -15.11
C ARG A 235 2.14 2.21 -15.51
N GLY A 236 3.26 1.73 -16.00
CA GLY A 236 4.38 2.57 -16.42
C GLY A 236 5.64 1.77 -16.72
N VAL A 237 6.75 2.48 -16.91
CA VAL A 237 8.06 1.90 -17.16
C VAL A 237 9.06 2.42 -16.13
N ASP A 238 9.60 1.52 -15.32
CA ASP A 238 10.46 1.89 -14.19
C ASP A 238 11.91 2.12 -14.62
N HIS A 239 12.41 1.26 -15.51
CA HIS A 239 13.82 1.27 -15.89
C HIS A 239 13.99 0.96 -17.37
N VAL A 240 14.81 1.76 -18.05
CA VAL A 240 15.16 1.57 -19.47
C VAL A 240 16.67 1.75 -19.58
N GLN A 241 17.35 0.67 -19.95
CA GLN A 241 18.79 0.70 -20.21
C GLN A 241 19.09 0.08 -21.56
N PHE A 242 19.84 0.80 -22.38
CA PHE A 242 20.43 0.27 -23.59
C PHE A 242 21.91 0.04 -23.36
N HIS A 243 22.39 -1.08 -23.87
CA HIS A 243 23.79 -1.46 -23.86
C HIS A 243 24.23 -1.63 -25.31
N CYS A 244 25.22 -0.85 -25.72
CA CYS A 244 25.86 -1.00 -27.02
C CYS A 244 27.38 -1.10 -26.84
N ALA A 245 28.08 -1.70 -27.81
CA ALA A 245 29.53 -1.85 -27.77
C ALA A 245 30.26 -0.49 -27.69
N ALA A 246 29.73 0.54 -28.36
CA ALA A 246 30.28 1.89 -28.30
C ALA A 246 30.17 2.51 -26.89
N GLN A 247 29.06 2.27 -26.19
CA GLN A 247 28.86 2.76 -24.83
C GLN A 247 29.75 2.02 -23.82
N ALA A 248 30.00 0.73 -24.01
CA ALA A 248 30.97 -0.01 -23.20
C ALA A 248 32.37 0.63 -23.31
N GLN A 249 32.82 0.99 -24.52
CA GLN A 249 34.10 1.67 -24.72
C GLN A 249 34.12 3.08 -24.12
N ILE A 250 33.01 3.83 -24.18
CA ILE A 250 32.91 5.17 -23.55
C ILE A 250 32.94 5.05 -22.02
N GLN A 251 32.23 4.07 -21.43
CA GLN A 251 32.27 3.83 -19.99
C GLN A 251 33.65 3.36 -19.54
N GLU A 252 34.31 2.50 -20.31
CA GLU A 252 35.69 2.07 -20.04
C GLU A 252 36.63 3.28 -20.04
N LYS A 253 36.62 4.11 -21.09
CA LYS A 253 37.44 5.33 -21.14
C LYS A 253 37.12 6.33 -20.03
N ARG A 254 35.86 6.48 -19.63
CA ARG A 254 35.47 7.31 -18.48
C ARG A 254 36.00 6.73 -17.18
N SER A 255 35.91 5.42 -16.99
CA SER A 255 36.45 4.73 -15.82
C SER A 255 37.98 4.85 -15.76
N GLU A 256 38.66 4.80 -16.91
CA GLU A 256 40.09 5.03 -17.03
C GLU A 256 40.47 6.47 -16.70
N LEU A 257 39.73 7.46 -17.21
CA LEU A 257 39.92 8.88 -16.89
C LEU A 257 39.70 9.14 -15.40
N SER A 258 38.61 8.65 -14.80
CA SER A 258 38.39 8.78 -13.36
C SER A 258 39.46 8.07 -12.54
N ARG A 259 40.02 6.95 -13.04
CA ARG A 259 41.18 6.30 -12.40
C ARG A 259 42.44 7.15 -12.51
N GLN A 260 42.65 7.83 -13.64
CA GLN A 260 43.75 8.76 -13.82
C GLN A 260 43.62 9.99 -12.93
N GLU A 261 42.44 10.60 -12.86
CA GLU A 261 42.13 11.72 -11.95
C GLU A 261 42.37 11.34 -10.49
N ALA A 262 41.88 10.18 -10.05
CA ALA A 262 42.13 9.69 -8.69
C ALA A 262 43.63 9.46 -8.42
N LEU A 263 44.39 8.98 -9.41
CA LEU A 263 45.85 8.83 -9.29
C LEU A 263 46.55 10.19 -9.22
N GLU A 264 46.09 11.18 -9.99
CA GLU A 264 46.62 12.54 -9.94
C GLU A 264 46.33 13.22 -8.61
N GLU A 265 45.13 13.07 -8.06
CA GLU A 265 44.78 13.54 -6.71
C GLU A 265 45.69 12.93 -5.64
N ILE A 266 45.90 11.61 -5.70
CA ILE A 266 46.83 10.90 -4.82
C ILE A 266 48.25 11.47 -4.98
N ASN A 267 48.73 11.66 -6.21
CA ASN A 267 50.05 12.22 -6.47
C ASN A 267 50.20 13.66 -5.96
N GLN A 268 49.18 14.50 -6.12
CA GLN A 268 49.14 15.85 -5.57
C GLN A 268 49.18 15.83 -4.04
N ALA A 269 48.41 14.95 -3.39
CA ALA A 269 48.46 14.75 -1.95
C ALA A 269 49.85 14.31 -1.47
N TYR A 270 50.50 13.38 -2.19
CA TYR A 270 51.88 12.98 -1.91
C TYR A 270 52.89 14.12 -2.06
N GLN A 271 52.75 14.96 -3.10
CA GLN A 271 53.61 16.13 -3.30
C GLN A 271 53.45 17.16 -2.18
N GLN A 272 52.22 17.42 -1.74
CA GLN A 272 51.94 18.30 -0.60
C GLN A 272 52.54 17.76 0.70
N LEU A 273 52.41 16.45 0.95
CA LEU A 273 53.02 15.79 2.11
C LEU A 273 54.56 15.90 2.07
N ARG A 274 55.16 15.67 0.89
CA ARG A 274 56.61 15.78 0.69
C ARG A 274 57.10 17.21 0.91
N HIS A 275 56.36 18.23 0.46
CA HIS A 275 56.69 19.62 0.72
C HIS A 275 56.67 19.93 2.22
N ARG A 276 55.64 19.47 2.96
CA ARG A 276 55.57 19.65 4.42
C ARG A 276 56.78 19.04 5.12
N LEU A 277 57.09 17.77 4.82
CA LEU A 277 58.26 17.07 5.39
C LEU A 277 59.59 17.74 5.01
N SER A 278 59.73 18.20 3.76
CA SER A 278 60.92 18.94 3.30
C SER A 278 61.09 20.25 4.06
N THR A 279 60.00 21.01 4.28
CA THR A 279 60.07 22.26 5.05
C THR A 279 60.41 22.02 6.52
N GLU A 280 59.93 20.93 7.12
CA GLU A 280 60.29 20.55 8.49
C GLU A 280 61.76 20.11 8.59
N ASN A 281 62.23 19.30 7.64
CA ASN A 281 63.62 18.86 7.58
C ASN A 281 64.58 20.03 7.30
N ALA A 282 64.24 20.94 6.39
CA ALA A 282 65.02 22.15 6.13
C ALA A 282 65.06 23.08 7.36
N ARG A 283 63.97 23.19 8.12
CA ARG A 283 63.96 23.91 9.40
C ARG A 283 64.86 23.24 10.44
N MET A 284 64.91 21.92 10.48
CA MET A 284 65.80 21.15 11.36
C MET A 284 67.28 21.27 10.95
N GLU A 285 67.59 21.27 9.66
CA GLU A 285 68.96 21.48 9.15
C GLU A 285 69.44 22.92 9.32
N MET A 286 68.58 23.92 9.11
CA MET A 286 68.90 25.33 9.37
C MET A 286 69.19 25.61 10.85
N ARG A 287 68.61 24.83 11.78
CA ARG A 287 68.99 24.84 13.20
C ARG A 287 70.38 24.26 13.44
N LYS A 288 70.82 23.26 12.67
CA LYS A 288 72.16 22.67 12.77
C LYS A 288 73.24 23.56 12.11
N LEU A 289 72.94 24.16 10.96
CA LEU A 289 73.87 25.01 10.20
C LEU A 289 74.14 26.37 10.87
N LYS A 290 73.19 26.92 11.63
CA LYS A 290 73.44 28.13 12.45
C LYS A 290 74.55 27.92 13.49
N GLY A 291 74.78 26.69 13.96
CA GLY A 291 75.91 26.37 14.85
C GLY A 291 77.28 26.26 14.16
N GLN A 292 77.34 26.13 12.83
CA GLN A 292 78.59 25.99 12.07
C GLN A 292 79.00 27.26 11.30
N ALA A 293 78.03 28.09 10.90
CA ALA A 293 78.31 29.36 10.20
C ALA A 293 79.06 30.37 11.08
N GLU A 294 78.87 30.33 12.41
CA GLU A 294 79.61 31.16 13.36
C GLU A 294 81.10 30.77 13.47
N MET A 295 81.45 29.51 13.17
CA MET A 295 82.84 29.02 13.18
C MET A 295 83.61 29.39 11.89
N SER A 296 82.95 29.40 10.73
CA SER A 296 83.61 29.73 9.45
C SER A 296 83.91 31.23 9.27
N GLN A 297 83.14 32.11 9.93
CA GLN A 297 83.41 33.55 9.98
C GLN A 297 84.58 33.91 10.94
N PHE A 298 85.04 32.97 11.77
CA PHE A 298 86.24 33.13 12.58
C PHE A 298 87.52 32.79 11.79
N VAL A 299 87.46 31.77 10.91
CA VAL A 299 88.61 31.34 10.07
C VAL A 299 88.91 32.34 8.94
N LYS A 300 87.89 32.89 8.27
CA LYS A 300 88.08 33.86 7.16
C LYS A 300 88.71 35.19 7.56
N ARG A 301 88.73 35.52 8.86
CA ARG A 301 89.43 36.72 9.36
C ARG A 301 90.93 36.54 9.49
N LEU A 302 91.45 35.31 9.49
CA LEU A 302 92.89 35.03 9.62
C LEU A 302 93.62 34.94 8.26
N GLU A 303 92.92 34.79 7.15
CA GLU A 303 93.53 34.54 5.83
C GLU A 303 93.81 35.79 4.97
N HIS A 304 93.39 36.99 5.39
CA HIS A 304 93.44 38.21 4.56
C HIS A 304 94.57 39.21 4.93
N GLU A 305 95.63 38.77 5.60
CA GLU A 305 96.80 39.63 5.93
C GLU A 305 98.11 39.28 5.21
N VAL A 306 98.15 38.27 4.34
CA VAL A 306 99.40 37.87 3.67
C VAL A 306 99.17 37.67 2.17
N PHE A 307 99.48 38.69 1.36
CA PHE A 307 100.22 38.62 0.07
C PHE A 307 100.02 39.89 -0.78
N ARG A 308 101.09 40.68 -0.89
CA ARG A 308 101.25 41.76 -1.86
C ARG A 308 102.66 41.65 -2.46
N ARG A 309 102.76 41.59 -3.80
CA ARG A 309 103.67 42.36 -4.71
C ARG A 309 104.50 41.60 -5.78
N ASP A 310 104.73 42.37 -6.87
CA ASP A 310 105.83 42.44 -7.88
C ASP A 310 105.69 41.72 -9.24
N LEU A 311 106.25 42.15 -10.40
CA LEU A 311 106.63 43.42 -11.10
C LEU A 311 107.35 43.04 -12.44
N LEU A 312 107.41 43.95 -13.44
CA LEU A 312 108.47 44.22 -14.47
C LEU A 312 108.29 43.96 -15.99
N ARG A 313 109.00 44.84 -16.74
CA ARG A 313 109.08 45.22 -18.17
C ARG A 313 110.51 44.94 -18.74
N GLN A 314 110.71 45.19 -20.05
CA GLN A 314 111.92 45.74 -20.75
C GLN A 314 112.71 44.83 -21.72
N HIS A 315 112.31 44.74 -23.00
CA HIS A 315 113.23 44.27 -24.08
C HIS A 315 113.11 45.04 -25.42
N GLU A 316 112.52 46.24 -25.42
CA GLU A 316 112.23 47.01 -26.66
C GLU A 316 113.31 48.06 -27.02
N ARG A 317 114.53 47.97 -26.47
CA ARG A 317 115.49 49.09 -26.59
C ARG A 317 116.64 48.87 -27.58
N GLU A 318 116.82 47.68 -28.14
CA GLU A 318 118.03 47.35 -28.91
C GLU A 318 117.82 47.25 -30.43
N GLU A 319 116.59 47.06 -30.90
CA GLU A 319 116.30 46.96 -32.34
C GLU A 319 116.28 48.32 -33.08
N LEU A 320 116.18 49.43 -32.35
CA LEU A 320 115.88 50.75 -32.91
C LEU A 320 117.07 51.48 -33.56
N THR A 321 118.30 50.98 -33.39
CA THR A 321 119.51 51.65 -33.92
C THR A 321 119.93 51.17 -35.31
N ARG A 322 119.45 50.00 -35.76
CA ARG A 322 119.89 49.42 -37.05
C ARG A 322 119.08 49.91 -38.26
N GLN A 323 117.87 50.44 -38.04
CA GLN A 323 116.90 50.80 -39.09
C GLN A 323 117.00 52.25 -39.62
N LEU A 324 118.05 53.01 -39.28
CA LEU A 324 118.16 54.44 -39.62
C LEU A 324 118.94 54.74 -40.92
N LEU A 325 119.67 53.78 -41.49
CA LEU A 325 120.51 54.00 -42.69
C LEU A 325 119.86 53.57 -44.02
N GLU A 326 118.83 52.72 -44.00
CA GLU A 326 118.04 52.35 -45.20
C GLU A 326 117.00 53.42 -45.60
N ARG A 327 116.89 54.53 -44.84
CA ARG A 327 115.71 55.40 -44.86
C ARG A 327 115.53 56.31 -46.06
N ARG A 328 116.54 56.66 -46.87
CA ARG A 328 116.37 57.76 -47.85
C ARG A 328 115.71 57.40 -49.18
N GLU A 329 115.92 56.21 -49.72
CA GLU A 329 115.30 55.78 -50.99
C GLU A 329 113.97 55.05 -50.77
N ASP A 330 113.74 54.63 -49.53
CA ASP A 330 112.53 53.98 -49.09
C ASP A 330 111.45 54.98 -48.65
N HIS A 331 111.77 56.26 -48.35
CA HIS A 331 110.80 57.20 -47.79
C HIS A 331 109.58 57.47 -48.67
N ASP A 332 109.69 57.42 -49.99
CA ASP A 332 108.53 57.62 -50.87
C ASP A 332 107.70 56.34 -51.04
N GLY A 333 108.34 55.17 -51.10
CA GLY A 333 107.66 53.87 -51.04
C GLY A 333 107.02 53.60 -49.68
N GLN A 334 107.70 53.97 -48.60
CA GLN A 334 107.22 53.92 -47.22
C GLN A 334 106.11 54.96 -46.98
N ARG A 335 106.13 56.13 -47.63
CA ARG A 335 105.00 57.08 -47.56
C ARG A 335 103.77 56.54 -48.29
N ALA A 336 103.94 55.98 -49.49
CA ALA A 336 102.84 55.37 -50.23
C ALA A 336 102.28 54.14 -49.48
N HIS A 337 103.16 53.28 -48.97
CA HIS A 337 102.80 52.14 -48.14
C HIS A 337 102.17 52.59 -46.82
N ALA A 338 102.69 53.63 -46.15
CA ALA A 338 102.12 54.18 -44.93
C ALA A 338 100.72 54.75 -45.17
N LEU A 339 100.51 55.51 -46.25
CA LEU A 339 99.19 56.01 -46.62
C LEU A 339 98.22 54.87 -46.94
N ALA A 340 98.65 53.86 -47.69
CA ALA A 340 97.84 52.67 -47.98
C ALA A 340 97.50 51.87 -46.71
N THR A 341 98.46 51.70 -45.80
CA THR A 341 98.21 51.05 -44.50
C THR A 341 97.28 51.87 -43.62
N LEU A 342 97.42 53.21 -43.61
CA LEU A 342 96.52 54.10 -42.85
C LEU A 342 95.10 54.08 -43.42
N GLU A 343 94.95 54.01 -44.74
CA GLU A 343 93.64 53.86 -45.38
C GLU A 343 93.02 52.50 -45.03
N LEU A 344 93.80 51.43 -45.04
CA LEU A 344 93.34 50.09 -44.70
C LEU A 344 93.00 49.96 -43.20
N THR A 345 93.79 50.56 -42.30
CA THR A 345 93.48 50.62 -40.87
C THR A 345 92.25 51.48 -40.63
N ARG A 346 92.10 52.62 -41.31
CA ARG A 346 90.90 53.46 -41.23
C ARG A 346 89.65 52.72 -41.71
N GLN A 347 89.74 51.96 -42.80
CA GLN A 347 88.62 51.14 -43.29
C GLN A 347 88.29 49.99 -42.33
N ALA A 348 89.31 49.36 -41.73
CA ALA A 348 89.12 48.33 -40.70
C ALA A 348 88.48 48.91 -39.43
N GLU A 349 88.91 50.09 -38.98
CA GLU A 349 88.34 50.81 -37.84
C GLU A 349 86.90 51.25 -38.09
N LEU A 350 86.61 51.79 -39.28
CA LEU A 350 85.24 52.15 -39.67
C LEU A 350 84.33 50.92 -39.75
N SER A 351 84.82 49.80 -40.30
CA SER A 351 84.07 48.54 -40.33
C SER A 351 83.82 47.99 -38.93
N ARG A 352 84.83 48.05 -38.06
CA ARG A 352 84.73 47.66 -36.65
C ARG A 352 83.71 48.52 -35.89
N LEU A 353 83.77 49.84 -36.05
CA LEU A 353 82.80 50.76 -35.44
C LEU A 353 81.39 50.49 -35.94
N LYS A 354 81.20 50.29 -37.25
CA LYS A 354 79.89 49.89 -37.81
C LYS A 354 79.35 48.60 -37.20
N HIS A 355 80.21 47.59 -37.04
CA HIS A 355 79.81 46.33 -36.39
C HIS A 355 79.49 46.53 -34.91
N GLN A 356 80.24 47.36 -34.19
CA GLN A 356 79.94 47.70 -32.80
C GLN A 356 78.57 48.38 -32.68
N PHE A 357 78.28 49.38 -33.52
CA PHE A 357 76.97 50.02 -33.55
C PHE A 357 75.84 49.04 -33.88
N GLN A 358 76.02 48.14 -34.87
CA GLN A 358 75.02 47.12 -35.19
C GLN A 358 74.76 46.16 -34.01
N VAL A 359 75.81 45.76 -33.30
CA VAL A 359 75.67 44.89 -32.12
C VAL A 359 74.98 45.62 -30.97
N GLU A 360 75.28 46.91 -30.75
CA GLU A 360 74.61 47.73 -29.74
C GLU A 360 73.13 47.96 -30.06
N ASP A 361 72.79 48.20 -31.33
CA ASP A 361 71.40 48.38 -31.78
C ASP A 361 70.59 47.09 -31.58
N ILE A 362 71.14 45.93 -31.97
CA ILE A 362 70.52 44.62 -31.73
C ILE A 362 70.36 44.34 -30.23
N ARG A 363 71.32 44.75 -29.39
CA ARG A 363 71.22 44.59 -27.93
C ARG A 363 70.12 45.48 -27.34
N ALA A 364 70.05 46.74 -27.73
CA ALA A 364 69.01 47.67 -27.28
C ALA A 364 67.61 47.17 -27.69
N ASP A 365 67.45 46.69 -28.92
CA ASP A 365 66.20 46.09 -29.39
C ASP A 365 65.81 44.83 -28.61
N HIS A 366 66.78 43.97 -28.31
CA HIS A 366 66.54 42.76 -27.52
C HIS A 366 66.14 43.10 -26.09
N GLU A 367 66.82 44.05 -25.45
CA GLU A 367 66.48 44.52 -24.10
C GLU A 367 65.07 45.14 -24.06
N ALA A 368 64.70 45.96 -25.06
CA ALA A 368 63.36 46.51 -25.17
C ALA A 368 62.28 45.42 -25.32
N ARG A 369 62.55 44.36 -26.11
CA ARG A 369 61.62 43.21 -26.25
C ARG A 369 61.49 42.42 -24.96
N VAL A 370 62.60 42.18 -24.25
CA VAL A 370 62.56 41.46 -22.97
C VAL A 370 61.73 42.22 -21.94
N LEU A 371 61.90 43.55 -21.86
CA LEU A 371 61.12 44.40 -20.97
C LEU A 371 59.61 44.40 -21.32
N SER A 372 59.28 44.46 -22.61
CA SER A 372 57.88 44.34 -23.09
C SER A 372 57.27 43.01 -22.67
N LEU A 373 57.95 41.89 -22.91
CA LEU A 373 57.47 40.55 -22.54
C LEU A 373 57.34 40.37 -21.03
N GLN A 374 58.24 40.94 -20.23
CA GLN A 374 58.13 40.95 -18.77
C GLN A 374 56.89 41.73 -18.31
N SER A 375 56.66 42.92 -18.87
CA SER A 375 55.48 43.74 -18.53
C SER A 375 54.17 43.08 -18.93
N GLU A 376 54.11 42.42 -20.10
CA GLU A 376 52.94 41.64 -20.52
C GLU A 376 52.72 40.42 -19.64
N GLY A 377 53.79 39.74 -19.22
CA GLY A 377 53.72 38.63 -18.27
C GLY A 377 53.15 39.05 -16.91
N GLU A 378 53.58 40.19 -16.39
CA GLU A 378 53.06 40.76 -15.13
C GLU A 378 51.58 41.12 -15.25
N LEU A 379 51.16 41.79 -16.33
CA LEU A 379 49.76 42.13 -16.58
C LEU A 379 48.87 40.89 -16.70
N ASN A 380 49.33 39.86 -17.41
CA ASN A 380 48.59 38.60 -17.54
C ASN A 380 48.50 37.86 -16.20
N SER A 381 49.54 37.92 -15.37
CA SER A 381 49.53 37.32 -14.03
C SER A 381 48.53 38.01 -13.08
N LEU A 382 48.45 39.35 -13.15
CA LEU A 382 47.51 40.14 -12.37
C LEU A 382 46.07 39.92 -12.83
N ALA A 383 45.83 39.88 -14.14
CA ALA A 383 44.51 39.58 -14.71
C ALA A 383 44.05 38.16 -14.30
N GLY A 384 44.96 37.18 -14.31
CA GLY A 384 44.67 35.82 -13.85
C GLY A 384 44.38 35.73 -12.34
N GLN A 385 45.02 36.56 -11.51
CA GLN A 385 44.71 36.65 -10.09
C GLN A 385 43.33 37.25 -9.85
N GLN A 386 42.99 38.35 -10.53
CA GLN A 386 41.68 38.98 -10.42
C GLN A 386 40.53 38.02 -10.78
N GLN A 387 40.68 37.27 -11.87
CA GLN A 387 39.67 36.26 -12.26
C GLN A 387 39.51 35.15 -11.22
N ARG A 388 40.60 34.75 -10.55
CA ARG A 388 40.55 33.74 -9.48
C ARG A 388 39.85 34.27 -8.24
N ASP A 389 40.16 35.50 -7.85
CA ASP A 389 39.53 36.15 -6.70
C ASP A 389 38.03 36.38 -6.95
N GLU A 390 37.64 36.74 -8.17
CA GLU A 390 36.24 36.86 -8.60
C GLU A 390 35.50 35.52 -8.50
N LEU A 391 36.09 34.43 -9.04
CA LEU A 391 35.51 33.09 -8.94
C LEU A 391 35.40 32.60 -7.49
N GLU A 392 36.37 32.92 -6.63
CA GLU A 392 36.32 32.56 -5.21
C GLU A 392 35.22 33.34 -4.47
N GLN A 393 35.01 34.62 -4.81
CA GLN A 393 33.91 35.42 -4.29
C GLN A 393 32.55 34.90 -4.74
N GLU A 394 32.41 34.50 -6.01
CA GLU A 394 31.18 33.89 -6.51
C GLU A 394 30.87 32.57 -5.82
N LEU A 395 31.87 31.68 -5.68
CA LEU A 395 31.71 30.40 -5.01
C LEU A 395 31.31 30.57 -3.53
N THR A 396 31.93 31.51 -2.82
CA THR A 396 31.58 31.78 -1.42
C THR A 396 30.18 32.38 -1.28
N ALA A 397 29.76 33.26 -2.19
CA ALA A 397 28.40 33.79 -2.22
C ALA A 397 27.36 32.68 -2.48
N ASP A 398 27.66 31.74 -3.38
CA ASP A 398 26.76 30.62 -3.68
C ASP A 398 26.67 29.62 -2.52
N LEU A 399 27.77 29.34 -1.84
CA LEU A 399 27.75 28.54 -0.60
C LEU A 399 26.89 29.20 0.49
N GLN A 400 27.00 30.52 0.66
CA GLN A 400 26.17 31.26 1.62
C GLN A 400 24.68 31.23 1.24
N ARG A 401 24.35 31.36 -0.05
CA ARG A 401 22.98 31.24 -0.56
C ARG A 401 22.42 29.83 -0.31
N ALA A 402 23.23 28.80 -0.54
CA ALA A 402 22.85 27.41 -0.30
C ALA A 402 22.58 27.13 1.18
N ASP A 403 23.42 27.63 2.09
CA ASP A 403 23.22 27.49 3.53
C ASP A 403 21.97 28.23 4.02
N LEU A 404 21.74 29.46 3.54
CA LEU A 404 20.52 30.22 3.85
C LEU A 404 19.26 29.47 3.36
N ALA A 405 19.30 28.93 2.14
CA ALA A 405 18.20 28.15 1.58
C ALA A 405 17.93 26.87 2.39
N PHE A 406 18.98 26.20 2.85
CA PHE A 406 18.87 25.03 3.73
C PHE A 406 18.23 25.39 5.08
N GLN A 407 18.65 26.49 5.71
CA GLN A 407 18.06 26.97 6.96
C GLN A 407 16.58 27.35 6.79
N MET A 408 16.23 28.02 5.69
CA MET A 408 14.83 28.36 5.38
C MET A 408 13.98 27.10 5.16
N ARG A 409 14.51 26.09 4.46
CA ARG A 409 13.84 24.80 4.27
C ARG A 409 13.65 24.07 5.61
N GLN A 410 14.64 24.11 6.51
CA GLN A 410 14.48 23.52 7.85
C GLN A 410 13.38 24.22 8.67
N LYS A 411 13.32 25.56 8.64
CA LYS A 411 12.24 26.31 9.31
C LYS A 411 10.87 25.95 8.74
N HIS A 412 10.74 25.93 7.42
CA HIS A 412 9.50 25.56 6.76
C HIS A 412 9.09 24.11 7.09
N ASN A 413 10.04 23.17 7.13
CA ASN A 413 9.76 21.78 7.52
C ASN A 413 9.31 21.67 8.98
N ARG A 414 9.83 22.51 9.89
CA ARG A 414 9.37 22.56 11.29
C ARG A 414 7.95 23.13 11.40
N GLU A 415 7.68 24.25 10.73
CA GLU A 415 6.36 24.88 10.73
C GLU A 415 5.28 23.97 10.12
N THR A 416 5.61 23.28 9.02
CA THR A 416 4.70 22.30 8.40
C THR A 416 4.45 21.10 9.29
N PHE A 417 5.49 20.59 10.00
CA PHE A 417 5.32 19.52 10.98
C PHE A 417 4.44 19.95 12.16
N ASP A 418 4.68 21.14 12.72
CA ASP A 418 3.88 21.69 13.82
C ASP A 418 2.42 21.91 13.40
N TRP A 419 2.19 22.40 12.18
CA TRP A 419 0.85 22.56 11.62
C TRP A 419 0.15 21.21 11.38
N ALA A 420 0.86 20.20 10.90
CA ALA A 420 0.31 18.85 10.75
C ALA A 420 -0.08 18.25 12.11
N LEU A 421 0.74 18.46 13.15
CA LEU A 421 0.47 17.98 14.49
C LEU A 421 -0.72 18.70 15.14
N TYR A 422 -0.85 20.02 14.91
CA TYR A 422 -2.02 20.80 15.32
C TYR A 422 -3.30 20.30 14.64
N THR A 423 -3.26 20.12 13.31
CA THR A 423 -4.40 19.64 12.52
C THR A 423 -4.82 18.23 12.96
N ARG A 424 -3.86 17.35 13.27
CA ARG A 424 -4.15 16.01 13.80
C ARG A 424 -4.88 16.08 15.15
N LYS A 425 -4.40 16.90 16.09
CA LYS A 425 -5.07 17.09 17.39
C LYS A 425 -6.48 17.64 17.24
N ALA A 426 -6.66 18.66 16.40
CA ALA A 426 -7.98 19.24 16.12
C ALA A 426 -8.94 18.21 15.51
N ASN A 427 -8.46 17.35 14.60
CA ASN A 427 -9.26 16.27 14.03
C ASN A 427 -9.59 15.18 15.06
N GLU A 428 -8.65 14.82 15.95
CA GLU A 428 -8.88 13.88 17.04
C GLU A 428 -9.95 14.41 18.01
N GLU A 429 -9.90 15.69 18.39
CA GLU A 429 -10.91 16.35 19.22
C GLU A 429 -12.29 16.38 18.54
N LEU A 430 -12.35 16.70 17.24
CA LEU A 430 -13.58 16.69 16.46
C LEU A 430 -14.20 15.28 16.37
N ASN A 431 -13.37 14.26 16.15
CA ASN A 431 -13.82 12.87 16.08
C ASN A 431 -14.35 12.38 17.42
N LEU A 432 -13.70 12.74 18.53
CA LEU A 432 -14.20 12.44 19.88
C LEU A 432 -15.54 13.13 20.15
N ALA A 433 -15.71 14.38 19.73
CA ALA A 433 -16.98 15.10 19.87
C ALA A 433 -18.11 14.46 19.05
N LEU A 434 -17.83 14.06 17.81
CA LEU A 434 -18.79 13.35 16.95
C LEU A 434 -19.17 11.98 17.53
N ALA A 435 -18.21 11.21 18.03
CA ALA A 435 -18.47 9.92 18.67
C ALA A 435 -19.34 10.08 19.93
N ALA A 436 -19.06 11.09 20.76
CA ALA A 436 -19.88 11.39 21.93
C ALA A 436 -21.32 11.78 21.55
N GLN A 437 -21.49 12.55 20.47
CA GLN A 437 -22.81 12.92 19.95
C GLN A 437 -23.58 11.71 19.43
N GLN A 438 -22.93 10.80 18.69
CA GLN A 438 -23.54 9.56 18.21
C GLN A 438 -23.98 8.68 19.37
N GLN A 439 -23.13 8.51 20.39
CA GLN A 439 -23.47 7.72 21.56
C GLN A 439 -24.67 8.33 22.32
N GLN A 440 -24.77 9.65 22.42
CA GLN A 440 -25.94 10.32 23.00
C GLN A 440 -27.21 10.06 22.18
N GLN A 441 -27.13 10.07 20.85
CA GLN A 441 -28.26 9.74 19.98
C GLN A 441 -28.68 8.28 20.12
N GLU A 442 -27.74 7.35 20.20
CA GLU A 442 -28.04 5.93 20.41
C GLU A 442 -28.74 5.69 21.76
N LEU A 443 -28.26 6.35 22.82
CA LEU A 443 -28.91 6.29 24.14
C LEU A 443 -30.32 6.88 24.11
N ALA A 444 -30.51 8.02 23.43
CA ALA A 444 -31.83 8.62 23.26
C ALA A 444 -32.77 7.71 22.46
N ASN A 445 -32.28 7.10 21.38
CA ASN A 445 -33.04 6.14 20.57
C ASN A 445 -33.39 4.88 21.36
N ALA A 446 -32.46 4.37 22.18
CA ALA A 446 -32.70 3.23 23.04
C ALA A 446 -33.76 3.54 24.11
N GLN A 447 -33.69 4.72 24.73
CA GLN A 447 -34.71 5.20 25.67
C GLN A 447 -36.08 5.31 25.02
N ALA A 448 -36.17 5.94 23.84
CA ALA A 448 -37.40 6.03 23.06
C ALA A 448 -37.95 4.63 22.68
N GLY A 449 -37.07 3.68 22.34
CA GLY A 449 -37.44 2.30 22.07
C GLY A 449 -38.03 1.58 23.29
N ILE A 450 -37.44 1.77 24.48
CA ILE A 450 -37.96 1.22 25.74
C ILE A 450 -39.32 1.82 26.08
N GLU A 451 -39.51 3.13 25.90
CA GLU A 451 -40.79 3.80 26.13
C GLU A 451 -41.88 3.29 25.19
N LEU A 452 -41.58 3.16 23.89
CA LEU A 452 -42.51 2.60 22.90
C LEU A 452 -42.89 1.15 23.24
N TYR A 453 -41.93 0.32 23.66
CA TYR A 453 -42.21 -1.04 24.09
C TYR A 453 -43.09 -1.09 25.34
N ALA A 454 -42.86 -0.19 26.30
CA ALA A 454 -43.70 -0.08 27.49
C ALA A 454 -45.14 0.33 27.13
N GLN A 455 -45.31 1.31 26.24
CA GLN A 455 -46.62 1.73 25.74
C GLN A 455 -47.33 0.61 24.95
N TYR A 456 -46.60 -0.13 24.12
CA TYR A 456 -47.14 -1.28 23.40
C TYR A 456 -47.61 -2.36 24.39
N LYS A 457 -46.82 -2.66 25.41
CA LYS A 457 -47.15 -3.66 26.43
C LYS A 457 -48.40 -3.26 27.23
N THR A 458 -48.52 -2.00 27.65
CA THR A 458 -49.72 -1.53 28.36
C THR A 458 -50.95 -1.55 27.44
N ALA A 459 -50.82 -1.09 26.20
CA ALA A 459 -51.89 -1.15 25.20
C ALA A 459 -52.37 -2.60 24.98
N LYS A 460 -51.44 -3.55 24.82
CA LYS A 460 -51.76 -4.97 24.68
C LYS A 460 -52.52 -5.51 25.89
N GLN A 461 -52.08 -5.20 27.11
CA GLN A 461 -52.78 -5.60 28.33
C GLN A 461 -54.19 -5.01 28.42
N THR A 462 -54.39 -3.77 27.96
CA THR A 462 -55.73 -3.18 27.94
C THR A 462 -56.66 -3.83 26.91
N ILE A 463 -56.12 -4.27 25.77
CA ILE A 463 -56.89 -5.01 24.76
C ILE A 463 -57.27 -6.38 25.32
N GLU A 464 -56.30 -7.13 25.85
CA GLU A 464 -56.55 -8.44 26.49
C GLU A 464 -57.54 -8.35 27.67
N HIS A 465 -57.55 -7.25 28.41
CA HIS A 465 -58.53 -7.01 29.46
C HIS A 465 -59.92 -6.71 28.89
N LYS A 466 -60.02 -5.91 27.82
CA LYS A 466 -61.29 -5.63 27.15
C LYS A 466 -61.88 -6.88 26.51
N ASP A 467 -61.06 -7.72 25.89
CA ASP A 467 -61.50 -8.99 25.30
C ASP A 467 -62.04 -9.94 26.38
N ARG A 468 -61.35 -10.05 27.53
CA ARG A 468 -61.84 -10.83 28.67
C ARG A 468 -63.16 -10.31 29.23
N LEU A 469 -63.35 -8.99 29.29
CA LEU A 469 -64.62 -8.40 29.70
C LEU A 469 -65.74 -8.72 28.69
N LEU A 470 -65.46 -8.58 27.39
CA LEU A 470 -66.40 -8.92 26.32
C LEU A 470 -66.81 -10.40 26.36
N GLU A 471 -65.88 -11.30 26.61
CA GLU A 471 -66.16 -12.74 26.77
C GLU A 471 -67.05 -13.01 27.99
N ALA A 472 -66.77 -12.36 29.12
CA ALA A 472 -67.59 -12.49 30.32
C ALA A 472 -69.01 -11.93 30.11
N ASP A 473 -69.15 -10.80 29.43
CA ASP A 473 -70.44 -10.19 29.10
C ASP A 473 -71.26 -11.10 28.15
N LEU A 474 -70.61 -11.71 27.16
CA LEU A 474 -71.23 -12.68 26.26
C LEU A 474 -71.71 -13.93 27.01
N GLN A 475 -70.92 -14.44 27.96
CA GLN A 475 -71.32 -15.57 28.79
C GLN A 475 -72.50 -15.23 29.69
N ALA A 476 -72.46 -14.07 30.37
CA ALA A 476 -73.57 -13.60 31.20
C ALA A 476 -74.85 -13.40 30.38
N ALA A 477 -74.75 -12.87 29.15
CA ALA A 477 -75.88 -12.72 28.25
C ALA A 477 -76.44 -14.08 27.81
N GLN A 478 -75.59 -15.08 27.54
CA GLN A 478 -76.02 -16.45 27.24
C GLN A 478 -76.74 -17.10 28.42
N GLU A 479 -76.23 -16.94 29.64
CA GLU A 479 -76.87 -17.44 30.85
C GLU A 479 -78.20 -16.76 31.11
N GLN A 480 -78.28 -15.44 30.95
CA GLN A 480 -79.54 -14.70 31.06
C GLN A 480 -80.55 -15.13 30.01
N ALA A 481 -80.14 -15.33 28.75
CA ALA A 481 -81.01 -15.85 27.70
C ALA A 481 -81.51 -17.27 28.03
N ARG A 482 -80.64 -18.15 28.57
CA ARG A 482 -81.05 -19.48 29.06
C ARG A 482 -82.07 -19.38 30.17
N HIS A 483 -81.82 -18.54 31.19
CA HIS A 483 -82.77 -18.34 32.27
C HIS A 483 -84.09 -17.73 31.80
N GLN A 484 -84.08 -16.80 30.85
CA GLN A 484 -85.30 -16.27 30.25
C GLN A 484 -86.08 -17.37 29.52
N HIS A 485 -85.41 -18.22 28.73
CA HIS A 485 -86.05 -19.37 28.10
C HIS A 485 -86.62 -20.35 29.13
N GLU A 486 -85.93 -20.60 30.24
CA GLU A 486 -86.44 -21.42 31.33
C GLU A 486 -87.66 -20.79 32.00
N MET A 487 -87.65 -19.48 32.22
CA MET A 487 -88.78 -18.73 32.78
C MET A 487 -89.99 -18.69 31.84
N ASP A 488 -89.77 -18.51 30.54
CA ASP A 488 -90.83 -18.55 29.52
C ASP A 488 -91.39 -19.98 29.39
N ARG A 489 -90.53 -20.99 29.49
CA ARG A 489 -90.95 -22.39 29.57
C ARG A 489 -91.77 -22.65 30.84
N ALA A 490 -91.37 -22.09 31.98
CA ALA A 490 -92.14 -22.21 33.22
C ALA A 490 -93.48 -21.46 33.17
N ARG A 491 -93.54 -20.28 32.53
CA ARG A 491 -94.78 -19.53 32.29
C ARG A 491 -95.73 -20.27 31.37
N THR A 492 -95.23 -20.80 30.25
CA THR A 492 -96.04 -21.63 29.35
C THR A 492 -96.52 -22.90 30.05
N PHE A 493 -95.72 -23.52 30.93
CA PHE A 493 -96.19 -24.61 31.79
C PHE A 493 -97.26 -24.18 32.80
N ASN A 494 -97.24 -22.95 33.30
CA ASN A 494 -98.23 -22.44 34.24
C ASN A 494 -99.56 -22.04 33.56
N GLU A 495 -99.51 -21.62 32.30
CA GLU A 495 -100.70 -21.25 31.51
C GLU A 495 -101.41 -22.47 30.88
N LEU A 496 -100.77 -23.63 30.82
CA LEU A 496 -101.38 -24.87 30.33
C LEU A 496 -102.39 -25.42 31.35
N THR A 497 -103.55 -25.86 30.86
CA THR A 497 -104.52 -26.57 31.69
C THR A 497 -103.94 -27.90 32.21
N PRO A 498 -104.35 -28.38 33.40
CA PRO A 498 -103.77 -29.59 34.02
C PRO A 498 -103.86 -30.84 33.14
N GLU A 499 -104.77 -30.89 32.18
CA GLU A 499 -104.91 -31.97 31.20
C GLU A 499 -103.84 -31.93 30.10
N ALA A 500 -103.38 -30.75 29.71
CA ALA A 500 -102.28 -30.58 28.75
C ALA A 500 -100.90 -30.82 29.41
N LEU A 501 -100.76 -30.52 30.71
CA LEU A 501 -99.56 -30.79 31.51
C LEU A 501 -99.28 -32.29 31.69
N ILE A 502 -100.32 -33.13 31.82
CA ILE A 502 -100.19 -34.59 31.90
C ILE A 502 -99.73 -35.18 30.55
N ALA A 503 -100.14 -34.60 29.43
CA ALA A 503 -99.79 -35.08 28.09
C ALA A 503 -98.37 -34.71 27.64
N MET A 504 -97.80 -33.60 28.14
CA MET A 504 -96.47 -33.11 27.75
C MET A 504 -95.34 -33.42 28.76
N SER A 505 -95.66 -34.00 29.92
CA SER A 505 -94.65 -34.35 30.93
C SER A 505 -94.09 -35.77 30.72
N PRO A 506 -92.80 -35.99 30.97
CA PRO A 506 -92.21 -37.34 30.90
C PRO A 506 -92.89 -38.27 31.92
N GLU A 507 -93.01 -39.57 31.61
CA GLU A 507 -93.91 -40.54 32.27
C GLU A 507 -93.88 -40.51 33.82
N ASN A 508 -92.70 -40.27 34.42
CA ASN A 508 -92.54 -40.21 35.87
C ASN A 508 -93.18 -38.96 36.53
N GLN A 509 -93.23 -37.82 35.82
CA GLN A 509 -93.86 -36.59 36.32
C GLN A 509 -95.37 -36.55 36.04
N ALA A 510 -95.80 -37.17 34.93
CA ALA A 510 -97.22 -37.33 34.59
C ALA A 510 -97.97 -38.14 35.65
N ALA A 511 -97.36 -39.23 36.15
CA ALA A 511 -97.92 -40.04 37.24
C ALA A 511 -98.08 -39.25 38.55
N LEU A 512 -97.08 -38.42 38.89
CA LEU A 512 -97.06 -37.61 40.11
C LEU A 512 -98.09 -36.46 40.06
N LEU A 513 -98.28 -35.86 38.89
CA LEU A 513 -99.33 -34.85 38.64
C LEU A 513 -100.73 -35.48 38.61
N ALA A 514 -100.88 -36.71 38.12
CA ALA A 514 -102.13 -37.47 38.21
C ALA A 514 -102.49 -37.82 39.66
N ASP A 515 -101.49 -38.19 40.48
CA ASP A 515 -101.69 -38.43 41.90
C ASP A 515 -101.99 -37.14 42.69
N LEU A 516 -101.38 -36.00 42.32
CA LEU A 516 -101.75 -34.69 42.88
C LEU A 516 -103.21 -34.30 42.57
N ARG A 517 -103.72 -34.59 41.36
CA ARG A 517 -105.16 -34.41 41.03
C ARG A 517 -106.05 -35.35 41.85
N LYS A 518 -105.61 -36.59 42.10
CA LYS A 518 -106.30 -37.48 43.04
C LYS A 518 -106.32 -36.88 44.45
N THR A 519 -105.26 -36.19 44.89
CA THR A 519 -105.25 -35.51 46.19
C THR A 519 -106.07 -34.22 46.25
N GLU A 520 -106.19 -33.46 45.15
CA GLU A 520 -107.11 -32.31 45.08
C GLU A 520 -108.58 -32.75 45.07
N THR A 521 -108.90 -33.88 44.45
CA THR A 521 -110.24 -34.50 44.56
C THR A 521 -110.51 -35.12 45.94
N LEU A 522 -109.47 -35.43 46.72
CA LEU A 522 -109.57 -35.81 48.14
C LEU A 522 -109.78 -34.60 49.08
N LYS A 523 -109.65 -33.37 48.59
CA LYS A 523 -109.77 -32.13 49.39
C LYS A 523 -111.22 -31.76 49.74
N ASP A 524 -112.19 -32.38 49.06
CA ASP A 524 -113.64 -32.25 49.32
C ASP A 524 -114.20 -33.40 50.19
N MET A 525 -113.34 -34.23 50.82
CA MET A 525 -113.74 -35.33 51.71
C MET A 525 -113.66 -34.92 53.20
N ASP A 526 -114.69 -35.30 53.98
CA ASP A 526 -114.78 -35.05 55.43
C ASP A 526 -113.71 -35.84 56.22
N GLU A 527 -113.25 -35.21 57.31
CA GLU A 527 -112.11 -35.54 58.16
C GLU A 527 -112.19 -36.98 58.74
N GLY A 528 -113.41 -37.53 58.86
CA GLY A 528 -113.66 -38.91 59.29
C GLY A 528 -113.30 -40.00 58.26
N GLN A 529 -113.24 -39.69 56.96
CA GLN A 529 -112.89 -40.65 55.90
C GLN A 529 -111.39 -40.67 55.57
N ILE A 530 -110.69 -39.56 55.83
CA ILE A 530 -109.23 -39.45 55.66
C ILE A 530 -108.49 -40.26 56.74
N MET A 531 -109.02 -40.30 57.96
CA MET A 531 -108.45 -41.11 59.05
C MET A 531 -108.59 -42.63 58.83
N ALA A 532 -109.62 -43.08 58.09
CA ALA A 532 -109.85 -44.51 57.84
C ALA A 532 -108.90 -45.10 56.77
N LEU A 533 -108.36 -44.27 55.87
CA LEU A 533 -107.42 -44.68 54.82
C LEU A 533 -105.95 -44.61 55.28
N PHE A 534 -105.59 -43.67 56.16
CA PHE A 534 -104.21 -43.48 56.64
C PHE A 534 -103.84 -44.25 57.91
N ALA A 535 -104.77 -45.00 58.52
CA ALA A 535 -104.47 -45.86 59.67
C ALA A 535 -103.76 -47.18 59.31
N LYS A 536 -103.48 -47.44 58.02
CA LYS A 536 -102.85 -48.70 57.59
C LYS A 536 -101.34 -48.60 57.36
N ASP A 537 -100.80 -47.42 57.05
CA ASP A 537 -99.41 -47.29 56.59
C ASP A 537 -98.60 -46.25 57.41
N SER A 538 -97.92 -46.75 58.44
CA SER A 538 -96.71 -46.19 59.08
C SER A 538 -96.83 -45.03 60.11
N PRO A 539 -96.69 -45.33 61.42
CA PRO A 539 -96.54 -44.35 62.50
C PRO A 539 -95.12 -43.74 62.67
N GLU A 540 -94.18 -43.99 61.76
CA GLU A 540 -92.79 -43.51 61.88
C GLU A 540 -92.55 -42.14 61.23
N ILE A 541 -93.41 -41.73 60.29
CA ILE A 541 -93.19 -40.54 59.46
C ILE A 541 -93.51 -39.23 60.20
N ALA A 542 -94.31 -39.27 61.27
CA ALA A 542 -94.59 -38.10 62.12
C ALA A 542 -93.39 -37.66 62.99
N LYS A 543 -92.43 -38.55 63.28
CA LYS A 543 -91.21 -38.20 64.04
C LYS A 543 -90.13 -37.55 63.17
N ALA A 544 -90.00 -37.96 61.91
CA ALA A 544 -88.96 -37.45 61.01
C ALA A 544 -89.22 -36.01 60.52
N LEU A 545 -90.49 -35.59 60.44
CA LEU A 545 -90.84 -34.22 60.05
C LEU A 545 -90.66 -33.18 61.18
N GLY A 546 -90.67 -33.61 62.45
CA GLY A 546 -90.33 -32.74 63.59
C GLY A 546 -88.83 -32.48 63.75
N GLU A 547 -87.98 -33.44 63.34
CA GLU A 547 -86.52 -33.33 63.49
C GLU A 547 -85.84 -32.50 62.39
N LYS A 548 -86.45 -32.38 61.20
CA LYS A 548 -85.89 -31.58 60.09
C LYS A 548 -86.04 -30.06 60.26
N PHE A 549 -86.98 -29.59 61.08
CA PHE A 549 -87.17 -28.16 61.34
C PHE A 549 -86.47 -27.67 62.62
N SER A 550 -85.86 -28.56 63.41
CA SER A 550 -85.10 -28.19 64.62
C SER A 550 -83.58 -28.09 64.40
N ALA A 551 -83.08 -28.35 63.19
CA ALA A 551 -81.65 -28.28 62.85
C ALA A 551 -81.24 -27.07 61.98
N ALA A 552 -81.97 -25.96 62.04
CA ALA A 552 -81.54 -24.68 61.48
C ALA A 552 -80.73 -23.87 62.52
N GLY A 553 -79.56 -24.39 62.88
CA GLY A 553 -78.61 -23.74 63.80
C GLY A 553 -77.44 -23.11 63.04
N VAL A 554 -77.48 -21.80 62.87
CA VAL A 554 -76.58 -20.90 62.11
C VAL A 554 -75.13 -20.81 62.66
N ALA A 555 -74.64 -21.75 63.46
CA ALA A 555 -73.34 -21.60 64.15
C ALA A 555 -72.16 -22.40 63.56
N ARG A 556 -72.36 -23.33 62.61
CA ARG A 556 -71.27 -24.18 62.07
C ARG A 556 -70.65 -23.74 60.74
N SER A 557 -71.26 -22.84 59.98
CA SER A 557 -70.70 -22.38 58.70
C SER A 557 -69.76 -21.17 58.84
N GLN A 558 -69.88 -20.39 59.92
CA GLN A 558 -69.10 -19.17 60.09
C GLN A 558 -67.67 -19.44 60.61
N GLN A 559 -67.48 -20.49 61.42
CA GLN A 559 -66.15 -20.89 61.92
C GLN A 559 -65.28 -21.56 60.84
N GLN A 560 -65.87 -22.41 59.98
CA GLN A 560 -65.13 -23.00 58.84
C GLN A 560 -64.76 -21.98 57.76
N ALA A 561 -65.57 -20.92 57.58
CA ALA A 561 -65.23 -19.83 56.66
C ALA A 561 -64.09 -18.94 57.18
N GLN A 562 -64.00 -18.74 58.50
CA GLN A 562 -62.92 -17.97 59.14
C GLN A 562 -61.58 -18.72 59.09
N GLU A 563 -61.55 -20.04 59.35
CA GLU A 563 -60.34 -20.85 59.23
C GLU A 563 -59.80 -20.92 57.78
N MET A 564 -60.68 -20.95 56.77
CA MET A 564 -60.24 -20.85 55.36
C MET A 564 -59.63 -19.49 55.04
N TYR A 565 -60.20 -18.41 55.57
CA TYR A 565 -59.71 -17.05 55.33
C TYR A 565 -58.34 -16.80 55.98
N GLU A 566 -58.11 -17.32 57.19
CA GLU A 566 -56.82 -17.20 57.87
C GLU A 566 -55.70 -18.00 57.16
N ARG A 567 -56.01 -19.20 56.64
CA ARG A 567 -55.05 -19.95 55.80
C ARG A 567 -54.69 -19.21 54.52
N MET A 568 -55.65 -18.58 53.88
CA MET A 568 -55.43 -17.84 52.62
C MET A 568 -54.59 -16.57 52.83
N LEU A 569 -54.70 -15.94 54.01
CA LEU A 569 -53.87 -14.80 54.40
C LEU A 569 -52.43 -15.24 54.74
N ALA A 570 -52.27 -16.35 55.45
CA ALA A 570 -50.95 -16.92 55.74
C ALA A 570 -50.19 -17.35 54.45
N ASP A 571 -50.89 -17.97 53.49
CA ASP A 571 -50.32 -18.33 52.18
C ASP A 571 -49.94 -17.10 51.35
N LYS A 572 -50.72 -16.01 51.43
CA LYS A 572 -50.42 -14.76 50.73
C LYS A 572 -49.16 -14.09 51.28
N ASP A 573 -48.98 -14.09 52.60
CA ASP A 573 -47.79 -13.53 53.24
C ASP A 573 -46.54 -14.38 52.95
N ALA A 574 -46.68 -15.71 52.92
CA ALA A 574 -45.61 -16.62 52.50
C ALA A 574 -45.22 -16.41 51.02
N MET A 575 -46.20 -16.20 50.13
CA MET A 575 -45.95 -15.95 48.70
C MET A 575 -45.31 -14.58 48.47
N LEU A 576 -45.67 -13.56 49.25
CA LEU A 576 -45.02 -12.25 49.22
C LEU A 576 -43.56 -12.30 49.72
N ALA A 577 -43.29 -13.08 50.77
CA ALA A 577 -41.92 -13.29 51.25
C ALA A 577 -41.05 -14.01 50.20
N MET A 578 -41.59 -15.02 49.53
CA MET A 578 -40.91 -15.73 48.44
C MET A 578 -40.68 -14.84 47.21
N PHE A 579 -41.64 -13.96 46.89
CA PHE A 579 -41.49 -13.00 45.80
C PHE A 579 -40.39 -11.97 46.10
N GLN A 580 -40.31 -11.49 47.34
CA GLN A 580 -39.25 -10.57 47.78
C GLN A 580 -37.86 -11.22 47.76
N SER A 581 -37.73 -12.49 48.14
CA SER A 581 -36.44 -13.20 48.06
C SER A 581 -36.01 -13.42 46.62
N MET A 582 -36.95 -13.81 45.73
CA MET A 582 -36.67 -13.97 44.30
C MET A 582 -36.27 -12.63 43.64
N HIS A 583 -36.91 -11.52 44.01
CA HIS A 583 -36.53 -10.17 43.56
C HIS A 583 -35.12 -9.76 44.02
N ARG A 584 -34.72 -10.13 45.24
CA ARG A 584 -33.35 -9.85 45.71
C ARG A 584 -32.31 -10.67 44.96
N GLU A 585 -32.59 -11.93 44.65
CA GLU A 585 -31.67 -12.78 43.87
C GLU A 585 -31.57 -12.33 42.42
N THR A 586 -32.68 -11.95 41.78
CA THR A 586 -32.66 -11.39 40.42
C THR A 586 -31.94 -10.04 40.34
N MET A 587 -32.08 -9.18 41.36
CA MET A 587 -31.31 -7.94 41.44
C MET A 587 -29.80 -8.20 41.58
N LYS A 588 -29.39 -9.18 42.38
CA LYS A 588 -27.97 -9.58 42.47
C LYS A 588 -27.44 -10.12 41.14
N SER A 589 -28.20 -11.00 40.48
CA SER A 589 -27.82 -11.55 39.17
C SER A 589 -27.73 -10.46 38.09
N GLN A 590 -28.64 -9.47 38.09
CA GLN A 590 -28.53 -8.30 37.21
C GLN A 590 -27.31 -7.44 37.50
N GLN A 591 -26.94 -7.26 38.78
CA GLN A 591 -25.74 -6.52 39.16
C GLN A 591 -24.45 -7.24 38.73
N GLU A 592 -24.41 -8.57 38.83
CA GLU A 592 -23.30 -9.39 38.35
C GLU A 592 -23.18 -9.33 36.81
N LEU A 593 -24.30 -9.42 36.09
CA LEU A 593 -24.35 -9.23 34.64
C LEU A 593 -23.89 -7.82 34.22
N ALA A 594 -24.28 -6.79 34.96
CA ALA A 594 -23.83 -5.41 34.70
C ALA A 594 -22.32 -5.24 34.95
N GLN A 595 -21.78 -5.85 36.00
CA GLN A 595 -20.33 -5.86 36.26
C GLN A 595 -19.57 -6.62 35.18
N PHE A 596 -20.08 -7.78 34.75
CA PHE A 596 -19.49 -8.57 33.67
C PHE A 596 -19.53 -7.82 32.33
N GLY A 597 -20.62 -7.12 32.03
CA GLY A 597 -20.74 -6.25 30.85
C GLY A 597 -19.72 -5.11 30.86
N MET A 598 -19.50 -4.46 32.00
CA MET A 598 -18.49 -3.40 32.16
C MET A 598 -17.05 -3.93 32.00
N GLN A 599 -16.77 -5.13 32.51
CA GLN A 599 -15.47 -5.80 32.31
C GLN A 599 -15.24 -6.14 30.84
N THR A 600 -16.25 -6.68 30.16
CA THR A 600 -16.18 -7.01 28.73
C THR A 600 -15.95 -5.76 27.88
N GLN A 601 -16.61 -4.64 28.20
CA GLN A 601 -16.37 -3.36 27.51
C GLN A 601 -14.96 -2.82 27.75
N ARG A 602 -14.42 -2.97 28.97
CA ARG A 602 -13.04 -2.58 29.29
C ARG A 602 -12.03 -3.42 28.50
N ASP A 603 -12.24 -4.73 28.41
CA ASP A 603 -11.35 -5.63 27.67
C ASP A 603 -11.43 -5.38 26.16
N THR A 604 -12.63 -5.07 25.65
CA THR A 604 -12.83 -4.67 24.25
C THR A 604 -12.16 -3.33 23.94
N ALA A 605 -12.20 -2.36 24.86
CA ALA A 605 -11.53 -1.07 24.73
C ALA A 605 -10.00 -1.21 24.77
N VAL A 606 -9.47 -2.10 25.61
CA VAL A 606 -8.02 -2.40 25.67
C VAL A 606 -7.56 -3.12 24.40
N SER A 607 -8.36 -4.05 23.86
CA SER A 607 -8.02 -4.73 22.60
C SER A 607 -8.08 -3.80 21.39
N THR A 608 -9.01 -2.83 21.38
CA THR A 608 -9.08 -1.80 20.33
C THR A 608 -7.98 -0.75 20.44
N ALA A 609 -7.53 -0.39 21.66
CA ALA A 609 -6.40 0.52 21.84
C ALA A 609 -5.05 -0.09 21.40
N GLN A 610 -4.92 -1.42 21.39
CA GLN A 610 -3.72 -2.12 20.91
C GLN A 610 -3.73 -2.37 19.39
N ALA A 611 -4.87 -2.20 18.71
CA ALA A 611 -5.03 -2.36 17.28
C ALA A 611 -5.08 -0.99 16.59
N SER A 612 -3.91 -0.41 16.30
CA SER A 612 -3.83 0.81 15.48
C SER A 612 -4.00 0.47 13.99
N GLY A 613 -5.23 0.55 13.48
CA GLY A 613 -5.57 0.45 12.05
C GLY A 613 -7.00 0.93 11.77
N PRO A 614 -7.29 1.50 10.58
CA PRO A 614 -8.58 2.13 10.29
C PRO A 614 -9.70 1.09 10.06
N ALA A 615 -10.91 1.41 10.55
CA ALA A 615 -12.08 0.53 10.52
C ALA A 615 -12.84 0.55 9.17
N PRO A 616 -13.37 -0.60 8.71
CA PRO A 616 -14.20 -0.71 7.49
C PRO A 616 -15.70 -0.52 7.77
N ILE A 617 -16.40 0.08 6.81
CA ILE A 617 -17.86 0.31 6.79
C ILE A 617 -18.58 -0.97 6.32
N VAL A 618 -19.58 -1.44 7.07
CA VAL A 618 -20.39 -2.64 6.75
C VAL A 618 -21.87 -2.27 6.61
N PHE A 619 -22.48 -2.63 5.47
CA PHE A 619 -23.93 -2.58 5.24
C PHE A 619 -24.57 -3.97 5.47
N PRO A 620 -25.71 -4.09 6.19
CA PRO A 620 -26.41 -5.36 6.39
C PRO A 620 -27.49 -5.67 5.33
N PRO A 621 -27.90 -6.95 5.15
CA PRO A 621 -28.84 -7.40 4.11
C PRO A 621 -30.29 -7.53 4.63
N THR A 622 -31.28 -7.32 3.74
CA THR A 622 -32.72 -7.50 4.03
C THR A 622 -33.42 -8.38 3.00
N THR A 623 -34.33 -9.24 3.47
CA THR A 623 -35.20 -10.13 2.65
C THR A 623 -36.69 -10.03 3.06
N VAL A 624 -37.54 -9.71 2.05
CA VAL A 624 -38.92 -10.21 1.72
C VAL A 624 -40.05 -10.03 2.77
N ALA A 625 -41.05 -9.12 2.69
CA ALA A 625 -42.25 -8.89 1.81
C ALA A 625 -43.54 -8.87 2.72
N PRO A 626 -44.75 -8.32 2.37
CA PRO A 626 -45.43 -8.32 1.06
C PRO A 626 -46.26 -7.06 0.60
N HIS A 627 -46.38 -6.96 -0.74
CA HIS A 627 -47.50 -6.54 -1.63
C HIS A 627 -48.23 -5.15 -1.65
N PHE A 628 -48.10 -4.51 -2.85
CA PHE A 628 -48.96 -3.58 -3.64
C PHE A 628 -49.04 -2.06 -3.32
N PRO A 629 -49.29 -1.17 -4.33
CA PRO A 629 -49.01 -1.22 -5.78
C PRO A 629 -48.24 0.02 -6.35
N ASP A 630 -47.62 -0.19 -7.52
CA ASP A 630 -47.24 0.75 -8.58
C ASP A 630 -46.79 2.20 -8.25
N HIS A 631 -45.48 2.44 -8.25
CA HIS A 631 -44.90 3.68 -8.81
C HIS A 631 -43.48 3.43 -9.35
N VAL A 632 -43.33 3.65 -10.66
CA VAL A 632 -42.07 3.64 -11.40
C VAL A 632 -41.23 4.85 -10.97
N ALA A 633 -40.08 4.62 -10.33
CA ALA A 633 -39.09 5.65 -10.03
C ALA A 633 -37.95 5.60 -11.05
N THR A 634 -38.02 6.51 -12.00
CA THR A 634 -36.98 6.88 -12.97
C THR A 634 -35.74 7.41 -12.22
N GLY A 635 -34.59 6.79 -12.43
CA GLY A 635 -33.30 7.33 -11.99
C GLY A 635 -32.96 8.63 -12.75
N PRO A 636 -32.17 9.55 -12.16
CA PRO A 636 -31.87 10.83 -12.78
C PRO A 636 -31.07 10.64 -14.07
N ALA A 637 -31.59 11.17 -15.18
CA ALA A 637 -30.94 11.14 -16.48
C ALA A 637 -29.62 11.91 -16.44
N SER A 638 -28.51 11.27 -16.80
CA SER A 638 -27.20 11.89 -17.00
C SER A 638 -26.93 12.08 -18.49
N ALA A 639 -26.44 13.26 -18.87
CA ALA A 639 -26.04 13.55 -20.25
C ALA A 639 -24.54 13.26 -20.46
N PHE A 640 -24.21 12.61 -21.58
CA PHE A 640 -22.84 12.24 -21.93
C PHE A 640 -22.21 13.34 -22.78
N CYS A 641 -21.03 13.85 -22.39
CA CYS A 641 -20.31 14.84 -23.20
C CYS A 641 -19.62 14.16 -24.39
N PRO A 642 -19.91 14.53 -25.64
CA PRO A 642 -19.31 13.89 -26.81
C PRO A 642 -17.81 14.17 -26.95
N GLU A 643 -17.30 15.25 -26.33
CA GLU A 643 -15.89 15.61 -26.46
C GLU A 643 -14.99 15.01 -25.38
N CYS A 644 -15.38 15.11 -24.11
CA CYS A 644 -14.54 14.62 -23.01
C CYS A 644 -15.07 13.35 -22.34
N GLN A 645 -16.20 12.81 -22.82
CA GLN A 645 -16.82 11.56 -22.35
C GLN A 645 -17.22 11.54 -20.87
N LEU A 646 -17.19 12.70 -20.20
CA LEU A 646 -17.63 12.83 -18.81
C LEU A 646 -19.16 12.97 -18.73
N THR A 647 -19.79 12.14 -17.90
CA THR A 647 -21.22 12.25 -17.56
C THR A 647 -21.48 13.46 -16.69
N SER A 648 -22.32 14.38 -17.17
CA SER A 648 -22.78 15.55 -16.41
C SER A 648 -24.28 15.41 -16.09
N PRO A 649 -24.76 15.92 -14.94
CA PRO A 649 -26.18 15.87 -14.59
C PRO A 649 -27.01 16.67 -15.61
N MET A 650 -28.20 16.18 -16.01
CA MET A 650 -28.98 16.78 -17.12
C MET A 650 -29.31 18.28 -16.99
N ASN A 651 -29.16 18.87 -15.80
CA ASN A 651 -29.44 20.29 -15.57
C ASN A 651 -28.23 21.20 -15.84
N SER A 652 -27.05 20.66 -16.18
CA SER A 652 -25.86 21.47 -16.50
C SER A 652 -25.89 21.92 -17.96
N LYS A 653 -25.93 23.23 -18.21
CA LYS A 653 -25.82 23.80 -19.58
C LYS A 653 -24.44 23.59 -20.22
N PHE A 654 -23.42 23.35 -19.40
CA PHE A 654 -22.04 23.16 -19.81
C PHE A 654 -21.49 21.88 -19.18
N CYS A 655 -20.60 21.18 -19.89
CA CYS A 655 -19.90 20.03 -19.33
C CYS A 655 -18.96 20.47 -18.21
N LEU A 656 -19.03 19.78 -17.06
CA LEU A 656 -18.18 20.08 -15.91
C LEU A 656 -16.69 19.76 -16.16
N GLY A 657 -16.38 18.87 -17.11
CA GLY A 657 -15.01 18.50 -17.45
C GLY A 657 -14.33 19.49 -18.39
N CYS A 658 -14.98 19.85 -19.51
CA CYS A 658 -14.37 20.67 -20.57
C CYS A 658 -14.97 22.07 -20.75
N GLY A 659 -16.02 22.42 -20.00
CA GLY A 659 -16.66 23.75 -20.04
C GLY A 659 -17.47 24.06 -21.31
N LYS A 660 -17.56 23.13 -22.27
CA LYS A 660 -18.34 23.35 -23.51
C LYS A 660 -19.83 23.17 -23.29
N PRO A 661 -20.68 23.97 -23.98
CA PRO A 661 -22.13 23.85 -23.86
C PRO A 661 -22.61 22.52 -24.47
N PHE A 662 -23.58 21.88 -23.83
CA PHE A 662 -24.31 20.79 -24.48
C PHE A 662 -25.16 21.41 -25.61
N ALA A 663 -24.95 20.94 -26.85
CA ALA A 663 -25.72 21.41 -27.99
C ALA A 663 -27.21 21.13 -27.72
N SER A 664 -28.00 22.20 -27.68
CA SER A 664 -29.45 22.18 -27.44
C SER A 664 -30.21 21.51 -28.57
#